data_AF-A0A0K8W247-F1
#
_entry.id   AF-A0A0K8W247-F1
#
_cell.length_a   1.000
_cell.length_b   1.000
_cell.length_c   1.000
_cell.angle_alpha   90.00
_cell.angle_beta   90.00
_cell.angle_gamma   90.00
#
_symmetry.space_group_name_H-M   'P 1'
#
loop_
_entity.id
_entity.type
_entity.pdbx_description
1 polymer ?
#
loop_
_entity_poly.entity_id
_entity_poly.type
_entity_poly.pdbx_seq_one_letter_code
_entity_poly.pdbx_strand_id
1 'polypeptide(L)'
;MAQENELPSKERAVSGDDMSLTSTDRSKVLTENIQSNGKEEKKPINELSEISVSASTNRNENKTHENVESGSSELADGEEYSLSSESIDLETLHDVGITVHIQSPGAELLSVQLSSMELVQEIHQLLMDREDTCHRTCFSLQLNGITLDNFAELKTIEGLKHGSTIKVIEEPYTMREARIHVRHVRDLLKSMDPSDAYGGIECNSLTFLHTITQGDLLEKKKSRSDSVDCTPPDYVMPGVKEAPLIPLQPGLKNSRGPQALKILTTSAWNPPPGPRKLHGDLMYLYVVTMEDKRFHISACPKGFYINQSTDEVFNPKPDNPSHLNHSLIDLLSQISPCFKRAFQQMQKKRTLRHAFERVATPYQLYQWTAPQLEHTIDAIRAEDAFSSKLGYEEHIPGQTRDWNEELQTTRELPRKTLPERLLRERAIFKVHGDFVIAATRGAMAVIDGNVLAINPGEDSKMQMFIWNNIFFSLGFDVRDHYKDLGGDVAAFVAPRNDLHGVRVYSAVDIEGLYTLGTVVIDYRGYRVTAQSIIPGILEREQEQSVVYGSIDFGKTVLSHPKYLELLRKAGKHLKIMPHSVLNERDEPVELCSSVECKGIIGNDGRHYILDLLRTFPPDVNFLVLDDIHISPDLQALGFPIEHKHKLSCLRQELLEAFIEDRYVNFIRSAAQHLQSCNSQKPTLGNNNDLRCEVLQSEEENQISTKSNNKANDVMSEALDVIKEAQFKVAASDETQAADVVKHACAAVGSLKEQEFDFRFNPDVFSPGIRHVDDSSCHNSISKQKQLIQDAAEFLVTKQLPSFIKEHMNHSSPPMDGTSLTEALHSHGINIRYLGKVIYMLEKIPRLEYLYRIAIIEIIVRATKHIYYSYMQNTDVMQLSNAISHFLNCFLSSGPVHAASNSNDSSKSNRRGKKKYTKIANGSGNKNTSVGDNNDWLNVTPKSIWNQIRKEIKSYWDYDLKCDSIETAIEIYGFHRMSVLRAFCLKVGIQVLLREYHFDLRNKSTFNEEDILNVFPIVKHISPRASDAYNFYTTGQSKIQQGLFKEGYELISEALNLLNNVFGAMHSENGSCLRMLARLSYLLGDPQEALAIQQRSVIMSERVNGIDHPCTILEYTHLSLYCFANGQIGASLKLLYRARYLLVLICGEDHPEVALIDVKC
;
A
#
# COMPACT_ATOMS: atom_id res chain seq x y z
N MET A 1 35.62 -50.97 25.37
CA MET A 1 36.43 -51.66 26.39
C MET A 1 35.44 -52.48 27.20
N ALA A 2 35.58 -53.81 27.24
CA ALA A 2 34.55 -54.77 27.71
C ALA A 2 33.27 -54.78 26.79
N GLN A 3 32.83 -55.94 26.27
CA GLN A 3 31.84 -56.91 26.83
C GLN A 3 30.39 -56.36 26.76
N GLU A 4 29.34 -57.10 26.39
CA GLU A 4 29.07 -58.53 26.09
C GLU A 4 27.69 -58.60 25.36
N ASN A 5 27.18 -59.69 24.75
CA ASN A 5 27.77 -60.82 24.01
C ASN A 5 26.67 -61.49 23.16
N GLU A 6 27.06 -62.45 22.30
CA GLU A 6 26.22 -63.57 21.79
C GLU A 6 24.99 -63.25 20.91
N LEU A 7 24.51 -64.10 20.00
CA LEU A 7 25.02 -65.01 18.95
C LEU A 7 23.77 -65.84 18.46
N PRO A 8 23.77 -66.53 17.30
CA PRO A 8 22.57 -66.55 16.46
C PRO A 8 22.07 -67.95 16.02
N SER A 9 21.03 -67.95 15.17
CA SER A 9 20.68 -69.02 14.22
C SER A 9 20.20 -68.36 12.92
N LYS A 10 20.62 -68.75 11.70
CA LYS A 10 20.57 -70.06 11.01
C LYS A 10 19.13 -70.51 10.67
N GLU A 11 18.82 -71.01 9.47
CA GLU A 11 19.66 -71.32 8.28
C GLU A 11 18.87 -71.33 6.94
N ARG A 12 19.60 -71.20 5.82
CA ARG A 12 19.39 -71.74 4.43
C ARG A 12 17.99 -72.18 3.94
N ALA A 13 17.69 -71.82 2.67
CA ALA A 13 17.49 -72.72 1.50
C ALA A 13 16.68 -72.02 0.36
N VAL A 14 16.68 -72.41 -0.93
CA VAL A 14 17.71 -72.81 -1.92
C VAL A 14 16.99 -73.02 -3.29
N SER A 15 17.52 -72.49 -4.41
CA SER A 15 17.22 -72.80 -5.86
C SER A 15 15.75 -72.80 -6.38
N GLY A 16 15.53 -72.48 -7.66
CA GLY A 16 14.19 -72.58 -8.28
C GLY A 16 14.06 -72.09 -9.73
N ASP A 17 14.71 -72.80 -10.66
CA ASP A 17 14.89 -72.48 -12.08
C ASP A 17 13.62 -72.29 -12.96
N ASP A 18 13.64 -71.22 -13.77
CA ASP A 18 13.47 -71.22 -15.26
C ASP A 18 12.09 -71.41 -15.98
N MET A 19 12.09 -70.96 -17.24
CA MET A 19 11.18 -71.21 -18.38
C MET A 19 9.79 -70.51 -18.47
N SER A 20 9.14 -70.71 -19.63
CA SER A 20 8.26 -69.74 -20.30
C SER A 20 7.14 -70.39 -21.15
N LEU A 21 6.37 -69.54 -21.87
CA LEU A 21 5.38 -69.82 -22.95
C LEU A 21 3.91 -70.14 -22.57
N THR A 22 3.05 -69.15 -22.88
CA THR A 22 1.75 -69.24 -23.60
C THR A 22 0.86 -70.49 -23.53
N SER A 23 -0.43 -70.32 -23.20
CA SER A 23 -1.56 -70.73 -24.07
C SER A 23 -2.96 -70.32 -23.51
N THR A 24 -4.01 -70.57 -24.28
CA THR A 24 -5.34 -69.93 -24.30
C THR A 24 -6.52 -70.73 -23.70
N ASP A 25 -7.61 -70.00 -23.45
CA ASP A 25 -9.03 -70.37 -23.68
C ASP A 25 -9.84 -71.31 -22.76
N ARG A 26 -11.01 -70.78 -22.32
CA ARG A 26 -12.41 -71.33 -22.31
C ARG A 26 -13.26 -70.57 -21.26
N SER A 27 -14.59 -70.39 -21.31
CA SER A 27 -15.75 -70.80 -22.16
C SER A 27 -17.02 -70.09 -21.59
N LYS A 28 -18.29 -70.07 -22.07
CA LYS A 28 -19.17 -70.48 -23.22
C LYS A 28 -20.61 -69.99 -22.81
N VAL A 29 -21.69 -69.76 -23.60
CA VAL A 29 -22.08 -69.15 -24.91
C VAL A 29 -23.56 -68.70 -24.72
N LEU A 30 -24.16 -67.88 -25.61
CA LEU A 30 -25.51 -68.01 -26.26
C LEU A 30 -25.97 -66.63 -26.83
N THR A 31 -26.03 -66.44 -28.16
CA THR A 31 -27.23 -66.37 -29.06
C THR A 31 -28.16 -65.16 -28.84
N GLU A 32 -28.78 -64.53 -29.86
CA GLU A 32 -29.10 -64.98 -31.24
C GLU A 32 -29.12 -63.83 -32.28
N ASN A 33 -29.43 -64.11 -33.56
CA ASN A 33 -29.40 -63.18 -34.71
C ASN A 33 -30.78 -62.98 -35.36
N ILE A 34 -31.00 -61.84 -36.04
CA ILE A 34 -31.80 -61.61 -37.28
C ILE A 34 -31.82 -60.08 -37.57
N GLN A 35 -31.98 -59.53 -38.78
CA GLN A 35 -31.44 -59.74 -40.14
C GLN A 35 -32.10 -58.70 -41.07
N SER A 36 -31.31 -58.09 -41.98
CA SER A 36 -31.67 -57.71 -43.38
C SER A 36 -32.25 -56.32 -43.80
N ASN A 37 -31.45 -55.64 -44.64
CA ASN A 37 -31.72 -55.08 -45.99
C ASN A 37 -32.70 -53.90 -46.28
N GLY A 38 -32.27 -53.02 -47.21
CA GLY A 38 -33.07 -52.02 -47.96
C GLY A 38 -32.55 -50.57 -47.76
N LYS A 39 -31.63 -49.96 -48.53
CA LYS A 39 -31.37 -49.85 -49.99
C LYS A 39 -32.23 -48.75 -50.69
N GLU A 40 -31.55 -47.74 -51.25
CA GLU A 40 -32.02 -46.77 -52.28
C GLU A 40 -33.12 -45.75 -51.85
N GLU A 41 -33.23 -44.50 -52.34
CA GLU A 41 -32.45 -43.72 -53.34
C GLU A 41 -32.69 -42.18 -53.22
N LYS A 42 -32.06 -41.37 -54.10
CA LYS A 42 -32.51 -40.04 -54.61
C LYS A 42 -32.59 -38.79 -53.70
N LYS A 43 -31.52 -37.98 -53.80
CA LYS A 43 -31.56 -36.52 -54.12
C LYS A 43 -32.39 -36.26 -55.42
N PRO A 44 -32.80 -35.02 -55.84
CA PRO A 44 -32.00 -33.77 -55.84
C PRO A 44 -32.76 -32.40 -55.81
N ILE A 45 -32.04 -31.32 -56.20
CA ILE A 45 -32.49 -29.97 -56.65
C ILE A 45 -32.86 -29.03 -55.45
N ASN A 46 -32.16 -27.91 -55.19
CA ASN A 46 -31.87 -26.68 -55.98
C ASN A 46 -33.11 -25.75 -56.09
N GLU A 47 -33.03 -24.42 -56.18
CA GLU A 47 -31.91 -23.49 -56.40
C GLU A 47 -32.26 -22.08 -55.81
N LEU A 48 -31.25 -21.19 -55.66
CA LEU A 48 -31.25 -19.71 -55.86
C LEU A 48 -32.48 -18.81 -55.52
N SER A 49 -32.39 -17.52 -55.17
CA SER A 49 -31.32 -16.61 -54.68
C SER A 49 -31.94 -15.19 -54.47
N GLU A 50 -31.15 -14.22 -53.97
CA GLU A 50 -31.42 -12.76 -54.05
C GLU A 50 -32.60 -12.17 -53.22
N ILE A 51 -32.61 -10.89 -52.82
CA ILE A 51 -31.54 -10.02 -52.26
C ILE A 51 -32.17 -8.85 -51.46
N SER A 52 -31.43 -8.28 -50.51
CA SER A 52 -31.58 -6.93 -49.89
C SER A 52 -32.87 -6.45 -49.16
N VAL A 53 -32.68 -6.12 -47.87
CA VAL A 53 -32.92 -4.78 -47.24
C VAL A 53 -34.33 -4.34 -46.74
N SER A 54 -34.29 -3.54 -45.66
CA SER A 54 -35.32 -2.64 -45.08
C SER A 54 -36.56 -3.22 -44.40
N ALA A 55 -36.37 -3.62 -43.14
CA ALA A 55 -36.84 -2.92 -41.93
C ALA A 55 -38.21 -2.19 -41.87
N SER A 56 -38.81 -2.34 -40.67
CA SER A 56 -39.72 -1.44 -39.93
C SER A 56 -41.24 -1.58 -40.07
N THR A 57 -41.86 -1.72 -38.89
CA THR A 57 -43.22 -1.32 -38.46
C THR A 57 -44.44 -1.60 -39.38
N ASN A 58 -45.40 -2.37 -38.84
CA ASN A 58 -46.61 -1.75 -38.24
C ASN A 58 -47.58 -2.71 -37.51
N ARG A 59 -48.07 -2.23 -36.35
CA ARG A 59 -49.47 -2.21 -35.88
C ARG A 59 -50.33 -3.46 -35.57
N ASN A 60 -50.96 -3.32 -34.39
CA ASN A 60 -52.39 -3.50 -34.04
C ASN A 60 -52.92 -4.84 -33.48
N GLU A 61 -53.34 -4.74 -32.21
CA GLU A 61 -54.69 -5.03 -31.67
C GLU A 61 -55.36 -6.38 -32.05
N ASN A 62 -55.75 -7.23 -31.07
CA ASN A 62 -56.88 -6.91 -30.18
C ASN A 62 -57.00 -7.86 -28.96
N LYS A 63 -57.46 -7.29 -27.84
CA LYS A 63 -58.42 -7.82 -26.83
C LYS A 63 -58.25 -9.22 -26.20
N THR A 64 -58.15 -9.20 -24.87
CA THR A 64 -58.94 -10.07 -23.95
C THR A 64 -59.58 -9.20 -22.84
N HIS A 65 -60.50 -9.76 -22.05
CA HIS A 65 -61.50 -9.03 -21.23
C HIS A 65 -61.17 -8.82 -19.74
N GLU A 66 -61.99 -8.01 -19.06
CA GLU A 66 -61.82 -7.50 -17.70
C GLU A 66 -62.32 -8.40 -16.55
N ASN A 67 -61.86 -8.08 -15.32
CA ASN A 67 -62.57 -8.00 -14.03
C ASN A 67 -61.59 -7.29 -13.04
N VAL A 68 -61.80 -6.18 -12.30
CA VAL A 68 -62.98 -5.57 -11.62
C VAL A 68 -63.39 -6.36 -10.37
N GLU A 69 -63.39 -5.87 -9.11
CA GLU A 69 -62.99 -4.58 -8.45
C GLU A 69 -62.52 -4.93 -6.97
N SER A 70 -62.26 -4.12 -5.93
CA SER A 70 -62.27 -2.68 -5.48
C SER A 70 -61.46 -2.62 -4.13
N GLY A 71 -61.07 -1.52 -3.46
CA GLY A 71 -61.19 -0.05 -3.63
C GLY A 71 -61.07 0.69 -2.26
N SER A 72 -60.47 1.91 -2.21
CA SER A 72 -60.21 2.78 -1.01
C SER A 72 -59.15 2.27 0.02
N SER A 73 -58.48 3.06 0.87
CA SER A 73 -58.56 4.51 1.22
C SER A 73 -57.18 5.12 1.61
N GLU A 74 -57.11 6.44 1.86
CA GLU A 74 -55.91 7.21 2.24
C GLU A 74 -55.54 7.09 3.74
N LEU A 75 -54.24 7.23 4.11
CA LEU A 75 -53.71 8.26 5.08
C LEU A 75 -52.34 7.94 5.73
N ALA A 76 -51.59 9.03 5.99
CA ALA A 76 -50.63 9.28 7.09
C ALA A 76 -49.22 8.61 7.11
N ASP A 77 -48.27 9.37 7.67
CA ASP A 77 -46.85 9.05 7.87
C ASP A 77 -46.56 8.06 9.00
N GLY A 78 -45.38 7.42 8.93
CA GLY A 78 -44.61 7.01 10.11
C GLY A 78 -44.11 5.56 10.10
N GLU A 79 -42.89 5.33 9.60
CA GLU A 79 -42.16 4.08 9.84
C GLU A 79 -40.74 4.36 10.38
N GLU A 80 -40.35 3.55 11.36
CA GLU A 80 -39.07 3.66 12.08
C GLU A 80 -37.96 2.88 11.37
N TYR A 81 -36.71 3.35 11.48
CA TYR A 81 -35.53 2.60 11.02
C TYR A 81 -35.24 1.40 11.92
N SER A 82 -36.00 0.32 11.76
CA SER A 82 -35.68 -0.98 12.35
C SER A 82 -34.62 -1.69 11.50
N LEU A 83 -33.46 -1.97 12.11
CA LEU A 83 -32.38 -2.74 11.48
C LEU A 83 -32.73 -4.24 11.51
N SER A 84 -33.57 -4.67 10.56
CA SER A 84 -33.76 -6.08 10.28
C SER A 84 -32.49 -6.69 9.67
N SER A 85 -32.03 -7.80 10.23
CA SER A 85 -30.92 -8.57 9.67
C SER A 85 -31.36 -9.29 8.38
N GLU A 86 -31.21 -8.64 7.24
CA GLU A 86 -31.39 -9.29 5.95
C GLU A 86 -30.38 -10.43 5.79
N SER A 87 -30.89 -11.65 5.60
CA SER A 87 -30.08 -12.79 5.18
C SER A 87 -29.63 -12.56 3.74
N ILE A 88 -28.36 -12.18 3.57
CA ILE A 88 -27.74 -11.98 2.25
C ILE A 88 -27.91 -13.25 1.41
N ASP A 89 -28.54 -13.11 0.25
CA ASP A 89 -29.00 -14.24 -0.57
C ASP A 89 -27.86 -14.89 -1.36
N LEU A 90 -27.16 -15.79 -0.66
CA LEU A 90 -25.92 -16.46 -1.09
C LEU A 90 -26.05 -17.27 -2.39
N GLU A 91 -27.26 -17.63 -2.83
CA GLU A 91 -27.43 -18.41 -4.07
C GLU A 91 -27.16 -17.60 -5.34
N THR A 92 -27.22 -16.26 -5.27
CA THR A 92 -27.07 -15.37 -6.44
C THR A 92 -25.64 -15.22 -7.00
N LEU A 93 -24.63 -15.79 -6.34
CA LEU A 93 -23.21 -15.67 -6.73
C LEU A 93 -22.64 -16.87 -7.51
N HIS A 94 -23.37 -17.99 -7.65
CA HIS A 94 -22.90 -19.17 -8.37
C HIS A 94 -23.18 -19.09 -9.88
N ASP A 95 -22.39 -18.30 -10.61
CA ASP A 95 -22.43 -18.26 -12.09
C ASP A 95 -22.04 -19.61 -12.72
N VAL A 96 -22.77 -20.03 -13.76
CA VAL A 96 -22.62 -21.35 -14.38
C VAL A 96 -21.54 -21.29 -15.47
N GLY A 97 -20.30 -21.52 -15.06
CA GLY A 97 -19.14 -21.43 -15.95
C GLY A 97 -19.23 -22.26 -17.24
N ILE A 98 -18.86 -21.64 -18.35
CA ILE A 98 -18.86 -22.20 -19.70
C ILE A 98 -17.48 -22.82 -19.96
N THR A 99 -17.42 -24.12 -20.26
CA THR A 99 -16.18 -24.72 -20.78
C THR A 99 -16.03 -24.38 -22.26
N VAL A 100 -14.88 -23.83 -22.64
CA VAL A 100 -14.53 -23.46 -24.02
C VAL A 100 -13.21 -24.14 -24.40
N HIS A 101 -13.08 -24.57 -25.65
CA HIS A 101 -11.83 -25.08 -26.19
C HIS A 101 -11.12 -24.01 -27.02
N ILE A 102 -9.83 -23.80 -26.78
CA ILE A 102 -9.00 -22.82 -27.49
C ILE A 102 -7.99 -23.59 -28.35
N GLN A 103 -7.98 -23.30 -29.66
CA GLN A 103 -7.02 -23.86 -30.61
C GLN A 103 -6.01 -22.80 -31.04
N SER A 104 -4.78 -22.92 -30.55
CA SER A 104 -3.65 -22.04 -30.91
C SER A 104 -2.78 -22.64 -32.02
N PRO A 105 -2.19 -21.83 -32.92
CA PRO A 105 -1.34 -22.33 -34.00
C PRO A 105 -0.15 -23.13 -33.47
N GLY A 106 -0.05 -24.40 -33.85
CA GLY A 106 1.06 -25.29 -33.46
C GLY A 106 1.02 -25.83 -32.02
N ALA A 107 -0.04 -25.56 -31.25
CA ALA A 107 -0.22 -26.06 -29.89
C ALA A 107 -1.36 -27.09 -29.79
N GLU A 108 -1.47 -27.75 -28.63
CA GLU A 108 -2.57 -28.66 -28.32
C GLU A 108 -3.87 -27.91 -27.99
N LEU A 109 -5.01 -28.62 -28.02
CA LEU A 109 -6.32 -28.04 -27.75
C LEU A 109 -6.47 -27.76 -26.24
N LEU A 110 -6.64 -26.50 -25.86
CA LEU A 110 -6.75 -26.07 -24.47
C LEU A 110 -8.21 -25.96 -24.03
N SER A 111 -8.65 -26.80 -23.09
CA SER A 111 -9.93 -26.64 -22.40
C SER A 111 -9.79 -25.63 -21.25
N VAL A 112 -10.66 -24.61 -21.21
CA VAL A 112 -10.76 -23.63 -20.13
C VAL A 112 -12.20 -23.54 -19.66
N GLN A 113 -12.44 -23.43 -18.36
CA GLN A 113 -13.75 -23.07 -17.81
C GLN A 113 -13.71 -21.58 -17.45
N LEU A 114 -14.68 -20.81 -17.95
CA LEU A 114 -14.76 -19.36 -17.87
C LEU A 114 -16.12 -18.93 -17.33
N SER A 115 -16.23 -17.77 -16.67
CA SER A 115 -17.52 -17.19 -16.27
C SER A 115 -18.33 -16.76 -17.50
N SER A 116 -19.66 -16.78 -17.39
CA SER A 116 -20.53 -16.23 -18.43
C SER A 116 -20.40 -14.70 -18.57
N MET A 117 -19.89 -14.03 -17.53
CA MET A 117 -19.76 -12.57 -17.41
C MET A 117 -18.33 -12.05 -17.70
N GLU A 118 -17.36 -12.94 -17.93
CA GLU A 118 -16.00 -12.53 -18.34
C GLU A 118 -15.99 -11.92 -19.75
N LEU A 119 -14.98 -11.09 -20.03
CA LEU A 119 -14.77 -10.49 -21.34
C LEU A 119 -13.88 -11.39 -22.23
N VAL A 120 -14.02 -11.27 -23.55
CA VAL A 120 -13.11 -11.90 -24.52
C VAL A 120 -11.64 -11.50 -24.28
N GLN A 121 -11.39 -10.29 -23.79
CA GLN A 121 -10.07 -9.81 -23.39
C GLN A 121 -9.41 -10.67 -22.29
N GLU A 122 -10.19 -11.31 -21.40
CA GLU A 122 -9.64 -12.21 -20.36
C GLU A 122 -9.09 -13.50 -20.98
N ILE A 123 -9.69 -13.99 -22.08
CA ILE A 123 -9.14 -15.11 -22.86
C ILE A 123 -7.80 -14.71 -23.52
N HIS A 124 -7.71 -13.47 -24.02
CA HIS A 124 -6.47 -12.94 -24.58
C HIS A 124 -5.37 -12.79 -23.50
N GLN A 125 -5.73 -12.35 -22.30
CA GLN A 125 -4.81 -12.25 -21.16
C GLN A 125 -4.33 -13.64 -20.70
N LEU A 126 -5.24 -14.60 -20.54
CA LEU A 126 -4.93 -15.99 -20.18
C LEU A 126 -3.91 -16.64 -21.14
N LEU A 127 -4.03 -16.38 -22.45
CA LEU A 127 -3.09 -16.86 -23.46
C LEU A 127 -1.72 -16.14 -23.40
N MET A 128 -1.67 -14.90 -22.91
CA MET A 128 -0.41 -14.18 -22.69
C MET A 128 0.30 -14.61 -21.40
N ASP A 129 -0.43 -15.04 -20.36
CA ASP A 129 0.13 -15.53 -19.11
C ASP A 129 0.57 -17.01 -19.16
N ARG A 130 -0.06 -17.82 -20.00
CA ARG A 130 0.21 -19.26 -20.16
C ARG A 130 1.52 -19.52 -20.91
N GLU A 131 2.37 -20.40 -20.37
CA GLU A 131 3.79 -20.50 -20.75
C GLU A 131 4.09 -21.04 -22.15
N ASP A 132 3.17 -21.78 -22.78
CA ASP A 132 3.30 -22.27 -24.15
C ASP A 132 2.84 -21.25 -25.20
N THR A 133 2.04 -20.26 -24.81
CA THR A 133 1.34 -19.32 -25.69
C THR A 133 1.77 -17.87 -25.48
N CYS A 134 2.37 -17.56 -24.33
CA CYS A 134 2.85 -16.23 -23.94
C CYS A 134 3.76 -15.52 -24.94
N HIS A 135 4.43 -16.25 -25.83
CA HIS A 135 5.29 -15.68 -26.88
C HIS A 135 4.51 -15.10 -28.08
N ARG A 136 3.17 -15.06 -28.00
CA ARG A 136 2.24 -14.61 -29.05
C ARG A 136 1.46 -13.42 -28.50
N THR A 137 1.47 -12.29 -29.21
CA THR A 137 0.99 -11.00 -28.68
C THR A 137 0.21 -10.14 -29.69
N CYS A 138 -0.02 -10.65 -30.90
CA CYS A 138 -0.75 -9.97 -31.97
C CYS A 138 -1.60 -11.02 -32.68
N PHE A 139 -2.77 -11.29 -32.10
CA PHE A 139 -3.69 -12.31 -32.56
C PHE A 139 -5.14 -11.87 -32.32
N SER A 140 -6.06 -12.42 -33.10
CA SER A 140 -7.49 -12.33 -32.85
C SER A 140 -8.05 -13.67 -32.39
N LEU A 141 -9.15 -13.61 -31.65
CA LEU A 141 -9.93 -14.77 -31.25
C LEU A 141 -11.13 -14.89 -32.19
N GLN A 142 -11.32 -16.05 -32.81
CA GLN A 142 -12.40 -16.28 -33.77
C GLN A 142 -13.25 -17.49 -33.41
N LEU A 143 -14.57 -17.31 -33.39
CA LEU A 143 -15.55 -18.39 -33.26
C LEU A 143 -16.23 -18.59 -34.63
N ASN A 144 -16.20 -19.82 -35.15
CA ASN A 144 -16.78 -20.17 -36.46
C ASN A 144 -16.28 -19.33 -37.67
N GLY A 145 -15.17 -18.60 -37.53
CA GLY A 145 -14.64 -17.67 -38.55
C GLY A 145 -15.13 -16.23 -38.44
N ILE A 146 -15.85 -15.90 -37.36
CA ILE A 146 -16.19 -14.52 -36.97
C ILE A 146 -15.21 -14.08 -35.88
N THR A 147 -14.60 -12.92 -36.06
CA THR A 147 -13.73 -12.30 -35.04
C THR A 147 -14.56 -11.83 -33.85
N LEU A 148 -14.12 -12.20 -32.66
CA LEU A 148 -14.74 -11.78 -31.40
C LEU A 148 -14.26 -10.37 -31.03
N ASP A 149 -15.16 -9.53 -30.54
CA ASP A 149 -14.80 -8.24 -29.94
C ASP A 149 -14.22 -8.49 -28.53
N ASN A 150 -13.02 -7.97 -28.28
CA ASN A 150 -12.34 -8.08 -26.98
C ASN A 150 -13.19 -7.55 -25.81
N PHE A 151 -14.07 -6.58 -26.05
CA PHE A 151 -14.91 -5.95 -25.04
C PHE A 151 -16.31 -6.56 -24.91
N ALA A 152 -16.62 -7.63 -25.63
CA ALA A 152 -17.86 -8.38 -25.45
C ALA A 152 -17.78 -9.34 -24.25
N GLU A 153 -18.86 -9.42 -23.46
CA GLU A 153 -19.04 -10.45 -22.43
C GLU A 153 -19.34 -11.80 -23.09
N LEU A 154 -18.80 -12.91 -22.57
CA LEU A 154 -18.92 -14.23 -23.20
C LEU A 154 -20.38 -14.67 -23.42
N LYS A 155 -21.31 -14.35 -22.50
CA LYS A 155 -22.76 -14.60 -22.66
C LYS A 155 -23.43 -13.87 -23.84
N THR A 156 -22.82 -12.80 -24.37
CA THR A 156 -23.37 -12.00 -25.48
C THR A 156 -22.95 -12.52 -26.87
N ILE A 157 -22.04 -13.49 -26.93
CA ILE A 157 -21.46 -13.98 -28.18
C ILE A 157 -22.40 -15.01 -28.82
N GLU A 158 -23.00 -14.65 -29.96
CA GLU A 158 -23.88 -15.54 -30.71
C GLU A 158 -23.19 -16.86 -31.07
N GLY A 159 -23.77 -17.98 -30.62
CA GLY A 159 -23.26 -19.32 -30.89
C GLY A 159 -22.16 -19.82 -29.94
N LEU A 160 -21.73 -19.05 -28.94
CA LEU A 160 -20.88 -19.58 -27.87
C LEU A 160 -21.71 -20.52 -26.98
N LYS A 161 -21.20 -21.75 -26.76
CA LYS A 161 -21.82 -22.79 -25.95
C LYS A 161 -20.75 -23.60 -25.23
N HIS A 162 -21.17 -24.39 -24.24
CA HIS A 162 -20.28 -25.34 -23.55
C HIS A 162 -19.69 -26.34 -24.58
N GLY A 163 -18.37 -26.40 -24.69
CA GLY A 163 -17.63 -27.17 -25.70
C GLY A 163 -17.39 -26.45 -27.04
N SER A 164 -17.72 -25.16 -27.19
CA SER A 164 -17.38 -24.40 -28.40
C SER A 164 -15.86 -24.26 -28.58
N THR A 165 -15.38 -24.25 -29.83
CA THR A 165 -13.96 -24.08 -30.16
C THR A 165 -13.67 -22.68 -30.71
N ILE A 166 -12.96 -21.87 -29.91
CA ILE A 166 -12.35 -20.60 -30.34
C ILE A 166 -10.99 -20.89 -30.98
N LYS A 167 -10.68 -20.23 -32.09
CA LYS A 167 -9.38 -20.30 -32.76
C LYS A 167 -8.59 -19.03 -32.52
N VAL A 168 -7.31 -19.16 -32.22
CA VAL A 168 -6.36 -18.05 -32.18
C VAL A 168 -5.77 -17.88 -33.58
N ILE A 169 -5.90 -16.70 -34.17
CA ILE A 169 -5.43 -16.39 -35.53
C ILE A 169 -4.44 -15.23 -35.47
N GLU A 170 -3.30 -15.40 -36.13
CA GLU A 170 -2.19 -14.43 -36.15
C GLU A 170 -2.57 -13.19 -36.99
N GLU A 171 -2.54 -12.01 -36.36
CA GLU A 171 -2.94 -10.73 -36.99
C GLU A 171 -1.72 -9.96 -37.55
N PRO A 172 -1.91 -9.02 -38.49
CA PRO A 172 -0.81 -8.36 -39.17
C PRO A 172 -0.24 -7.18 -38.37
N TYR A 173 1.00 -7.29 -37.90
CA TYR A 173 1.64 -6.26 -37.07
C TYR A 173 1.63 -4.84 -37.68
N THR A 174 1.23 -3.86 -36.87
CA THR A 174 1.62 -2.46 -37.05
C THR A 174 2.93 -2.13 -36.33
N MET A 175 3.45 -0.91 -36.49
CA MET A 175 4.59 -0.40 -35.74
C MET A 175 4.31 -0.23 -34.23
N ARG A 176 3.03 -0.30 -33.79
CA ARG A 176 2.68 -0.35 -32.36
C ARG A 176 2.85 -1.78 -31.83
N GLU A 177 2.16 -2.76 -32.42
CA GLU A 177 2.22 -4.15 -31.95
C GLU A 177 3.62 -4.76 -32.10
N ALA A 178 4.37 -4.41 -33.16
CA ALA A 178 5.75 -4.89 -33.32
C ALA A 178 6.67 -4.44 -32.17
N ARG A 179 6.48 -3.22 -31.63
CA ARG A 179 7.24 -2.73 -30.47
C ARG A 179 6.76 -3.35 -29.16
N ILE A 180 5.44 -3.46 -28.97
CA ILE A 180 4.86 -4.17 -27.81
C ILE A 180 5.34 -5.63 -27.77
N HIS A 181 5.38 -6.31 -28.91
CA HIS A 181 5.94 -7.66 -29.03
C HIS A 181 7.41 -7.72 -28.64
N VAL A 182 8.24 -6.80 -29.15
CA VAL A 182 9.68 -6.76 -28.82
C VAL A 182 9.93 -6.45 -27.34
N ARG A 183 9.12 -5.59 -26.70
CA ARG A 183 9.16 -5.36 -25.25
C ARG A 183 8.73 -6.62 -24.48
N HIS A 184 7.57 -7.20 -24.79
CA HIS A 184 7.10 -8.43 -24.15
C HIS A 184 8.10 -9.60 -24.29
N VAL A 185 8.80 -9.70 -25.43
CA VAL A 185 9.90 -10.66 -25.60
C VAL A 185 11.08 -10.35 -24.67
N ARG A 186 11.50 -9.08 -24.48
CA ARG A 186 12.46 -8.68 -23.44
C ARG A 186 11.99 -9.13 -22.06
N ASP A 187 10.71 -8.94 -21.74
CA ASP A 187 10.14 -9.25 -20.43
C ASP A 187 10.09 -10.74 -20.16
N LEU A 188 9.71 -11.56 -21.15
CA LEU A 188 9.81 -13.02 -21.06
C LEU A 188 11.26 -13.47 -20.82
N LEU A 189 12.23 -12.90 -21.54
CA LEU A 189 13.67 -13.19 -21.38
C LEU A 189 14.25 -12.69 -20.04
N LYS A 190 13.69 -11.63 -19.46
CA LYS A 190 14.06 -11.09 -18.15
C LYS A 190 13.24 -11.62 -16.97
N SER A 191 12.14 -12.34 -17.18
CA SER A 191 11.18 -12.72 -16.12
C SER A 191 11.72 -13.59 -14.96
N MET A 192 13.00 -13.96 -15.00
CA MET A 192 13.71 -14.66 -13.93
C MET A 192 14.75 -13.77 -13.19
N ASP A 193 15.02 -12.56 -13.69
CA ASP A 193 16.00 -11.60 -13.20
C ASP A 193 15.37 -10.67 -12.13
N PRO A 194 15.90 -10.63 -10.89
CA PRO A 194 15.38 -9.75 -9.85
C PRO A 194 15.75 -8.26 -10.03
N SER A 195 16.53 -7.89 -11.06
CA SER A 195 17.00 -6.51 -11.29
C SER A 195 15.90 -5.46 -11.22
N ASP A 196 14.83 -5.64 -12.00
CA ASP A 196 13.71 -4.68 -12.07
C ASP A 196 12.94 -4.62 -10.71
N ALA A 197 12.96 -5.72 -9.93
CA ALA A 197 12.30 -5.84 -8.63
C ALA A 197 13.03 -5.18 -7.44
N TYR A 198 14.32 -4.83 -7.56
CA TYR A 198 15.00 -4.00 -6.54
C TYR A 198 14.55 -2.54 -6.60
N GLY A 199 14.27 -2.04 -7.81
CA GLY A 199 13.77 -0.69 -8.05
C GLY A 199 12.25 -0.56 -8.00
N GLY A 200 11.51 -1.64 -7.72
CA GLY A 200 10.05 -1.65 -7.77
C GLY A 200 9.47 -1.46 -9.18
N ILE A 201 10.26 -1.64 -10.24
CA ILE A 201 9.92 -1.26 -11.61
C ILE A 201 8.69 -2.07 -12.07
N GLU A 202 7.71 -1.37 -12.64
CA GLU A 202 6.40 -1.94 -13.05
C GLU A 202 5.70 -2.70 -11.91
N CYS A 203 5.93 -2.26 -10.67
CA CYS A 203 5.44 -2.89 -9.45
C CYS A 203 5.84 -4.38 -9.32
N ASN A 204 7.04 -4.71 -9.80
CA ASN A 204 7.72 -5.94 -9.43
C ASN A 204 8.44 -5.80 -8.09
N SER A 205 8.46 -6.85 -7.30
CA SER A 205 9.08 -6.87 -5.96
C SER A 205 9.69 -8.23 -5.63
N LEU A 206 10.54 -8.28 -4.61
CA LEU A 206 11.27 -9.50 -4.28
C LEU A 206 10.39 -10.55 -3.57
N THR A 207 10.77 -11.81 -3.76
CA THR A 207 10.23 -12.98 -3.05
C THR A 207 11.33 -14.04 -2.98
N PHE A 208 11.46 -14.69 -1.83
CA PHE A 208 12.53 -15.62 -1.52
C PHE A 208 12.03 -16.96 -0.98
N LEU A 209 10.73 -17.13 -0.70
CA LEU A 209 10.20 -18.37 -0.11
C LEU A 209 10.67 -19.63 -0.85
N HIS A 210 10.47 -19.72 -2.17
CA HIS A 210 10.90 -20.87 -3.00
C HIS A 210 12.40 -21.17 -2.88
N THR A 211 13.24 -20.13 -2.70
CA THR A 211 14.69 -20.25 -2.53
C THR A 211 15.06 -20.80 -1.14
N ILE A 212 14.30 -20.43 -0.11
CA ILE A 212 14.48 -20.87 1.29
C ILE A 212 13.99 -22.31 1.47
N THR A 213 12.83 -22.66 0.90
CA THR A 213 12.24 -24.00 0.96
C THR A 213 12.90 -25.01 0.01
N GLN A 214 13.64 -24.51 -0.99
CA GLN A 214 14.33 -25.30 -2.03
C GLN A 214 13.33 -26.11 -2.88
N GLY A 215 12.34 -25.39 -3.44
CA GLY A 215 11.21 -25.92 -4.20
C GLY A 215 9.86 -25.69 -3.50
N ASP A 216 8.77 -26.13 -4.12
CA ASP A 216 7.43 -26.04 -3.52
C ASP A 216 7.30 -26.97 -2.29
N LEU A 217 6.57 -26.53 -1.27
CA LEU A 217 6.25 -27.31 -0.06
C LEU A 217 5.12 -28.33 -0.32
N LEU A 218 4.31 -28.11 -1.36
CA LEU A 218 3.20 -28.99 -1.75
C LEU A 218 3.67 -30.18 -2.62
N GLU A 219 4.84 -30.07 -3.26
CA GLU A 219 5.42 -31.18 -4.05
C GLU A 219 5.95 -32.31 -3.15
N LYS A 220 5.24 -33.44 -3.13
CA LYS A 220 5.68 -34.69 -2.47
C LYS A 220 6.88 -35.31 -3.20
N LYS A 221 8.08 -34.81 -2.90
CA LYS A 221 9.38 -35.28 -3.44
C LYS A 221 9.53 -36.80 -3.25
N LYS A 222 9.63 -37.54 -4.36
CA LYS A 222 9.76 -39.01 -4.39
C LYS A 222 11.18 -39.55 -4.19
N SER A 223 12.17 -38.67 -4.02
CA SER A 223 13.55 -39.05 -3.71
C SER A 223 13.66 -39.59 -2.27
N ARG A 224 14.75 -40.32 -1.98
CA ARG A 224 15.12 -40.62 -0.58
C ARG A 224 15.29 -39.31 0.19
N SER A 225 15.10 -39.39 1.50
CA SER A 225 15.57 -38.37 2.43
C SER A 225 17.09 -38.33 2.39
N ASP A 226 17.66 -37.42 1.61
CA ASP A 226 19.01 -36.93 1.86
C ASP A 226 19.07 -36.43 3.31
N SER A 227 20.23 -36.57 3.96
CA SER A 227 20.43 -36.05 5.31
C SER A 227 20.38 -34.52 5.26
N VAL A 228 19.19 -33.95 5.49
CA VAL A 228 18.99 -32.50 5.47
C VAL A 228 19.83 -31.90 6.59
N ASP A 229 20.86 -31.16 6.21
CA ASP A 229 21.61 -30.36 7.17
C ASP A 229 20.66 -29.31 7.76
N CYS A 230 20.35 -29.49 9.03
CA CYS A 230 19.51 -28.61 9.83
C CYS A 230 20.35 -27.83 10.85
N THR A 231 21.67 -27.76 10.68
CA THR A 231 22.53 -26.95 11.54
C THR A 231 22.18 -25.47 11.34
N PRO A 232 21.83 -24.71 12.40
CA PRO A 232 21.61 -23.28 12.28
C PRO A 232 22.91 -22.58 11.86
N PRO A 233 22.87 -21.62 10.91
CA PRO A 233 24.03 -20.79 10.59
C PRO A 233 24.48 -19.97 11.81
N ASP A 234 25.78 -19.66 11.92
CA ASP A 234 26.35 -18.91 13.07
C ASP A 234 25.61 -17.61 13.38
N TYR A 235 25.15 -16.89 12.33
CA TYR A 235 24.42 -15.63 12.44
C TYR A 235 22.95 -15.76 12.87
N VAL A 236 22.47 -16.99 13.05
CA VAL A 236 21.14 -17.33 13.59
C VAL A 236 21.24 -17.73 15.07
N MET A 237 22.43 -18.07 15.58
CA MET A 237 22.62 -18.44 16.99
C MET A 237 22.37 -17.25 17.94
N PRO A 238 22.03 -17.49 19.22
CA PRO A 238 21.99 -16.45 20.24
C PRO A 238 23.37 -15.82 20.51
N GLY A 239 23.40 -14.52 20.82
CA GLY A 239 24.62 -13.76 21.14
C GLY A 239 25.25 -13.02 19.95
N VAL A 240 24.52 -12.87 18.84
CA VAL A 240 25.01 -12.22 17.61
C VAL A 240 24.94 -10.70 17.73
N LYS A 241 26.10 -10.05 17.88
CA LYS A 241 26.23 -8.60 18.16
C LYS A 241 25.73 -7.66 17.05
N GLU A 242 25.91 -8.02 15.79
CA GLU A 242 25.37 -7.31 14.63
C GLU A 242 24.99 -8.38 13.59
N ALA A 243 23.77 -8.35 13.07
CA ALA A 243 23.33 -9.29 12.06
C ALA A 243 23.99 -8.97 10.69
N PRO A 244 24.60 -9.95 10.01
CA PRO A 244 25.21 -9.74 8.69
C PRO A 244 24.15 -9.41 7.64
N LEU A 245 24.51 -8.63 6.62
CA LEU A 245 23.56 -8.11 5.64
C LEU A 245 23.35 -9.04 4.44
N ILE A 246 24.35 -9.85 4.05
CA ILE A 246 24.23 -10.74 2.87
C ILE A 246 23.07 -11.75 2.99
N PRO A 247 22.77 -12.37 4.15
CA PRO A 247 21.65 -13.31 4.28
C PRO A 247 20.25 -12.69 4.09
N LEU A 248 20.12 -11.36 4.06
CA LEU A 248 18.85 -10.66 3.75
C LEU A 248 18.29 -11.10 2.39
N GLN A 249 19.17 -11.34 1.41
CA GLN A 249 18.82 -11.73 0.04
C GLN A 249 19.41 -13.12 -0.30
N PRO A 250 18.77 -14.21 0.12
CA PRO A 250 19.30 -15.56 -0.06
C PRO A 250 19.37 -15.96 -1.54
N GLY A 251 20.34 -16.82 -1.87
CA GLY A 251 20.49 -17.37 -3.23
C GLY A 251 21.24 -16.48 -4.23
N LEU A 252 21.78 -15.33 -3.81
CA LEU A 252 22.48 -14.35 -4.66
C LEU A 252 23.45 -14.97 -5.70
N LYS A 253 24.28 -15.94 -5.29
CA LYS A 253 25.27 -16.62 -6.15
C LYS A 253 24.66 -17.51 -7.25
N ASN A 254 23.40 -17.92 -7.08
CA ASN A 254 22.65 -18.79 -7.98
C ASN A 254 21.55 -18.03 -8.75
N SER A 255 21.48 -16.70 -8.61
CA SER A 255 20.40 -15.86 -9.14
C SER A 255 20.43 -15.65 -10.66
N ARG A 256 21.61 -15.71 -11.30
CA ARG A 256 21.74 -15.54 -12.76
C ARG A 256 21.02 -16.67 -13.49
N GLY A 257 19.88 -16.34 -14.11
CA GLY A 257 19.08 -17.25 -14.93
C GLY A 257 19.80 -17.72 -16.21
N PRO A 258 19.25 -18.72 -16.91
CA PRO A 258 19.83 -19.20 -18.17
C PRO A 258 19.69 -18.15 -19.28
N GLN A 259 20.76 -17.39 -19.51
CA GLN A 259 20.81 -16.33 -20.52
C GLN A 259 20.64 -16.90 -21.93
N ALA A 260 19.62 -16.43 -22.66
CA ALA A 260 19.31 -16.92 -24.01
C ALA A 260 19.96 -16.09 -25.14
N LEU A 261 20.23 -14.80 -24.91
CA LEU A 261 20.87 -13.88 -25.86
C LEU A 261 21.92 -13.01 -25.13
N LYS A 262 22.94 -12.57 -25.87
CA LYS A 262 23.89 -11.56 -25.39
C LYS A 262 23.36 -10.14 -25.59
N ILE A 263 22.71 -9.88 -26.73
CA ILE A 263 22.11 -8.58 -27.08
C ILE A 263 20.80 -8.82 -27.83
N LEU A 264 19.77 -8.04 -27.48
CA LEU A 264 18.56 -7.78 -28.27
C LEU A 264 18.33 -6.26 -28.24
N THR A 265 18.37 -5.61 -29.40
CA THR A 265 18.30 -4.14 -29.52
C THR A 265 17.65 -3.73 -30.84
N THR A 266 17.18 -2.48 -30.96
CA THR A 266 16.99 -1.85 -32.27
C THR A 266 18.32 -1.80 -33.02
N SER A 267 18.32 -2.07 -34.32
CA SER A 267 19.52 -1.96 -35.17
C SER A 267 19.86 -0.49 -35.45
N ALA A 268 21.13 -0.18 -35.71
CA ALA A 268 21.57 1.18 -36.07
C ALA A 268 20.94 1.71 -37.38
N TRP A 269 20.39 0.81 -38.19
CA TRP A 269 19.62 1.14 -39.41
C TRP A 269 18.16 1.57 -39.14
N ASN A 270 17.69 1.52 -37.90
CA ASN A 270 16.33 1.90 -37.49
C ASN A 270 16.24 3.42 -37.25
N PRO A 271 15.15 4.12 -37.63
CA PRO A 271 13.91 3.62 -38.22
C PRO A 271 14.00 3.37 -39.74
N PRO A 272 13.14 2.49 -40.32
CA PRO A 272 13.13 2.25 -41.75
C PRO A 272 12.93 3.52 -42.59
N PRO A 273 13.71 3.74 -43.66
CA PRO A 273 13.54 4.89 -44.54
C PRO A 273 12.22 4.80 -45.33
N GLY A 274 11.71 5.94 -45.80
CA GLY A 274 10.40 6.03 -46.49
C GLY A 274 10.13 4.94 -47.55
N PRO A 275 11.05 4.68 -48.51
CA PRO A 275 10.86 3.62 -49.51
C PRO A 275 10.75 2.20 -48.91
N ARG A 276 11.35 1.94 -47.74
CA ARG A 276 11.25 0.65 -47.05
C ARG A 276 9.97 0.53 -46.21
N LYS A 277 9.47 1.64 -45.63
CA LYS A 277 8.11 1.68 -45.05
C LYS A 277 7.05 1.33 -46.09
N LEU A 278 7.19 1.81 -47.33
CA LEU A 278 6.31 1.46 -48.46
C LEU A 278 6.42 -0.01 -48.90
N HIS A 279 7.52 -0.70 -48.56
CA HIS A 279 7.66 -2.15 -48.73
C HIS A 279 7.20 -2.96 -47.49
N GLY A 280 6.67 -2.29 -46.46
CA GLY A 280 6.17 -2.93 -45.23
C GLY A 280 7.23 -3.17 -44.15
N ASP A 281 8.42 -2.57 -44.21
CA ASP A 281 9.35 -2.64 -43.07
C ASP A 281 8.90 -1.69 -41.96
N LEU A 282 8.66 -2.24 -40.76
CA LEU A 282 8.14 -1.52 -39.58
C LEU A 282 9.25 -0.99 -38.69
N MET A 283 10.21 -1.86 -38.35
CA MET A 283 11.41 -1.57 -37.56
C MET A 283 12.52 -2.58 -37.87
N TYR A 284 13.77 -2.23 -37.54
CA TYR A 284 14.91 -3.14 -37.63
C TYR A 284 15.50 -3.44 -36.24
N LEU A 285 15.81 -4.71 -36.00
CA LEU A 285 16.42 -5.24 -34.79
C LEU A 285 17.81 -5.78 -35.09
N TYR A 286 18.67 -5.78 -34.08
CA TYR A 286 19.98 -6.42 -34.09
C TYR A 286 20.09 -7.36 -32.88
N VAL A 287 20.56 -8.58 -33.14
CA VAL A 287 20.62 -9.66 -32.16
C VAL A 287 22.00 -10.29 -32.15
N VAL A 288 22.54 -10.54 -30.95
CA VAL A 288 23.73 -11.36 -30.74
C VAL A 288 23.38 -12.55 -29.87
N THR A 289 23.53 -13.76 -30.41
CA THR A 289 23.20 -15.00 -29.70
C THR A 289 24.31 -15.42 -28.74
N MET A 290 24.03 -16.39 -27.87
CA MET A 290 25.05 -17.02 -27.02
C MET A 290 26.12 -17.79 -27.82
N GLU A 291 25.90 -17.99 -29.13
CA GLU A 291 26.83 -18.62 -30.08
C GLU A 291 27.72 -17.59 -30.80
N ASP A 292 27.73 -16.33 -30.35
CA ASP A 292 28.44 -15.17 -30.95
C ASP A 292 28.06 -14.83 -32.40
N LYS A 293 26.96 -15.41 -32.90
CA LYS A 293 26.35 -15.06 -34.20
C LYS A 293 25.60 -13.73 -34.08
N ARG A 294 25.82 -12.85 -35.05
CA ARG A 294 25.14 -11.56 -35.22
C ARG A 294 24.06 -11.70 -36.29
N PHE A 295 22.88 -11.14 -36.04
CA PHE A 295 21.77 -11.13 -37.00
C PHE A 295 21.10 -9.76 -37.06
N HIS A 296 20.79 -9.29 -38.27
CA HIS A 296 19.90 -8.16 -38.50
C HIS A 296 18.51 -8.70 -38.87
N ILE A 297 17.49 -8.27 -38.15
CA ILE A 297 16.11 -8.76 -38.30
C ILE A 297 15.22 -7.58 -38.68
N SER A 298 14.35 -7.78 -39.67
CA SER A 298 13.29 -6.84 -40.05
C SER A 298 11.96 -7.30 -39.47
N ALA A 299 11.22 -6.38 -38.85
CA ALA A 299 9.80 -6.57 -38.58
C ALA A 299 8.98 -6.06 -39.77
N CYS A 300 7.95 -6.81 -40.17
CA CYS A 300 6.96 -6.44 -41.17
C CYS A 300 5.55 -6.90 -40.72
N PRO A 301 4.47 -6.54 -41.42
CA PRO A 301 3.12 -7.00 -41.07
C PRO A 301 2.92 -8.53 -41.03
N LYS A 302 3.89 -9.35 -41.49
CA LYS A 302 3.84 -10.82 -41.39
C LYS A 302 4.68 -11.39 -40.23
N GLY A 303 5.25 -10.54 -39.38
CA GLY A 303 6.17 -10.92 -38.31
C GLY A 303 7.61 -10.53 -38.61
N PHE A 304 8.56 -11.40 -38.27
CA PHE A 304 9.99 -11.10 -38.22
C PHE A 304 10.77 -12.00 -39.19
N TYR A 305 11.70 -11.42 -39.95
CA TYR A 305 12.59 -12.15 -40.86
C TYR A 305 14.03 -11.64 -40.78
N ILE A 306 15.02 -12.52 -41.03
CA ILE A 306 16.43 -12.13 -41.11
C ILE A 306 16.69 -11.46 -42.44
N ASN A 307 17.38 -10.31 -42.41
CA ASN A 307 17.85 -9.62 -43.60
C ASN A 307 19.37 -9.71 -43.75
N GLN A 308 19.84 -9.43 -44.97
CA GLN A 308 21.25 -9.55 -45.37
C GLN A 308 22.12 -8.33 -45.00
N SER A 309 21.69 -7.46 -44.07
CA SER A 309 22.48 -6.31 -43.62
C SER A 309 23.63 -6.75 -42.72
N THR A 310 24.66 -5.91 -42.65
CA THR A 310 25.76 -6.02 -41.69
C THR A 310 25.85 -4.75 -40.84
N ASP A 311 26.79 -4.76 -39.89
CA ASP A 311 27.16 -3.61 -39.07
C ASP A 311 27.64 -2.39 -39.90
N GLU A 312 28.06 -2.61 -41.16
CA GLU A 312 28.59 -1.58 -42.08
C GLU A 312 27.71 -1.33 -43.31
N VAL A 313 26.99 -2.34 -43.81
CA VAL A 313 26.26 -2.28 -45.09
C VAL A 313 24.80 -2.67 -44.91
N PHE A 314 23.90 -1.73 -45.19
CA PHE A 314 22.46 -1.97 -45.18
C PHE A 314 22.00 -2.75 -46.43
N ASN A 315 21.38 -3.90 -46.23
CA ASN A 315 20.78 -4.72 -47.29
C ASN A 315 19.49 -5.39 -46.76
N PRO A 316 18.31 -4.77 -46.95
CA PRO A 316 17.04 -5.23 -46.37
C PRO A 316 16.41 -6.41 -47.13
N LYS A 317 17.15 -7.09 -48.01
CA LYS A 317 16.67 -8.34 -48.64
C LYS A 317 16.63 -9.46 -47.60
N PRO A 318 15.62 -10.35 -47.63
CA PRO A 318 15.64 -11.56 -46.81
C PRO A 318 16.90 -12.39 -47.06
N ASP A 319 17.38 -13.06 -46.01
CA ASP A 319 18.50 -13.98 -46.11
C ASP A 319 18.14 -15.28 -46.88
N ASN A 320 19.12 -16.11 -47.21
CA ASN A 320 18.94 -17.35 -47.94
C ASN A 320 19.62 -18.54 -47.22
N PRO A 321 18.86 -19.45 -46.58
CA PRO A 321 17.40 -19.58 -46.62
C PRO A 321 16.64 -18.48 -45.86
N SER A 322 15.48 -18.08 -46.40
CA SER A 322 14.63 -17.04 -45.82
C SER A 322 13.82 -17.57 -44.63
N HIS A 323 14.26 -17.26 -43.42
CA HIS A 323 13.50 -17.50 -42.19
C HIS A 323 12.53 -16.33 -41.93
N LEU A 324 11.23 -16.64 -41.82
CA LEU A 324 10.13 -15.73 -41.49
C LEU A 324 9.18 -16.44 -40.52
N ASN A 325 8.91 -15.82 -39.37
CA ASN A 325 8.01 -16.34 -38.34
C ASN A 325 7.16 -15.20 -37.77
N HIS A 326 5.93 -15.46 -37.33
CA HIS A 326 5.07 -14.43 -36.75
C HIS A 326 5.60 -13.94 -35.39
N SER A 327 5.99 -14.86 -34.50
CA SER A 327 6.68 -14.52 -33.26
C SER A 327 8.20 -14.42 -33.45
N LEU A 328 8.81 -13.41 -32.83
CA LEU A 328 10.27 -13.26 -32.75
C LEU A 328 10.91 -14.43 -31.98
N ILE A 329 10.24 -15.00 -30.97
CA ILE A 329 10.75 -16.14 -30.20
C ILE A 329 10.81 -17.42 -31.04
N ASP A 330 9.88 -17.61 -31.99
CA ASP A 330 9.92 -18.72 -32.93
C ASP A 330 11.11 -18.57 -33.91
N LEU A 331 11.31 -17.37 -34.47
CA LEU A 331 12.47 -17.06 -35.32
C LEU A 331 13.80 -17.32 -34.59
N LEU A 332 13.95 -16.80 -33.37
CA LEU A 332 15.14 -16.98 -32.54
C LEU A 332 15.38 -18.47 -32.19
N SER A 333 14.30 -19.22 -31.91
CA SER A 333 14.35 -20.67 -31.64
C SER A 333 14.67 -21.51 -32.87
N GLN A 334 14.40 -21.00 -34.09
CA GLN A 334 14.75 -21.65 -35.34
C GLN A 334 16.22 -21.46 -35.70
N ILE A 335 16.81 -20.29 -35.39
CA ILE A 335 18.19 -19.94 -35.81
C ILE A 335 19.28 -20.20 -34.76
N SER A 336 18.93 -20.31 -33.47
CA SER A 336 19.87 -20.63 -32.39
C SER A 336 19.39 -21.81 -31.54
N PRO A 337 20.01 -22.99 -31.67
CA PRO A 337 19.80 -24.12 -30.77
C PRO A 337 20.11 -23.78 -29.30
N CYS A 338 21.04 -22.84 -29.04
CA CYS A 338 21.30 -22.37 -27.68
C CYS A 338 20.13 -21.53 -27.14
N PHE A 339 19.59 -20.59 -27.93
CA PHE A 339 18.39 -19.83 -27.55
C PHE A 339 17.22 -20.76 -27.22
N LYS A 340 16.92 -21.72 -28.11
CA LYS A 340 15.81 -22.67 -27.93
C LYS A 340 15.92 -23.46 -26.61
N ARG A 341 17.12 -23.95 -26.28
CA ARG A 341 17.38 -24.66 -25.01
C ARG A 341 17.24 -23.74 -23.79
N ALA A 342 17.77 -22.51 -23.85
CA ALA A 342 17.68 -21.55 -22.76
C ALA A 342 16.22 -21.11 -22.52
N PHE A 343 15.46 -20.83 -23.57
CA PHE A 343 14.06 -20.45 -23.48
C PHE A 343 13.20 -21.57 -22.87
N GLN A 344 13.39 -22.83 -23.29
CA GLN A 344 12.73 -23.99 -22.69
C GLN A 344 13.08 -24.17 -21.19
N GLN A 345 14.32 -23.84 -20.79
CA GLN A 345 14.71 -23.83 -19.37
C GLN A 345 14.06 -22.67 -18.59
N MET A 346 13.87 -21.50 -19.21
CA MET A 346 13.14 -20.38 -18.59
C MET A 346 11.66 -20.71 -18.43
N GLN A 347 10.99 -21.21 -19.48
CA GLN A 347 9.60 -21.68 -19.40
C GLN A 347 9.43 -22.67 -18.24
N LYS A 348 10.23 -23.75 -18.20
CA LYS A 348 10.17 -24.74 -17.11
C LYS A 348 10.44 -24.16 -15.72
N LYS A 349 11.27 -23.11 -15.59
CA LYS A 349 11.47 -22.40 -14.31
C LYS A 349 10.29 -21.48 -13.95
N ARG A 350 9.58 -20.91 -14.93
CA ARG A 350 8.34 -20.15 -14.70
C ARG A 350 7.19 -21.06 -14.23
N THR A 351 7.14 -22.32 -14.70
CA THR A 351 6.16 -23.33 -14.26
C THR A 351 6.33 -23.75 -12.79
N LEU A 352 7.58 -23.74 -12.30
CA LEU A 352 7.95 -24.16 -10.94
C LEU A 352 7.86 -23.01 -9.91
N ARG A 353 7.50 -21.81 -10.34
CA ARG A 353 7.23 -20.64 -9.48
C ARG A 353 5.74 -20.49 -9.26
N HIS A 354 5.34 -20.11 -8.05
CA HIS A 354 3.94 -19.85 -7.74
C HIS A 354 3.45 -18.61 -8.50
N ALA A 355 2.18 -18.60 -8.93
CA ALA A 355 1.63 -17.52 -9.78
C ALA A 355 1.83 -16.12 -9.17
N PHE A 356 1.66 -15.97 -7.85
CA PHE A 356 1.85 -14.71 -7.12
C PHE A 356 3.29 -14.16 -7.15
N GLU A 357 4.31 -14.96 -7.51
CA GLU A 357 5.67 -14.45 -7.76
C GLU A 357 5.74 -13.59 -9.04
N ARG A 358 4.73 -13.70 -9.91
CA ARG A 358 4.70 -13.08 -11.25
C ARG A 358 3.69 -11.93 -11.37
N VAL A 359 2.67 -11.88 -10.51
CA VAL A 359 1.64 -10.83 -10.51
C VAL A 359 2.21 -9.54 -9.92
N ALA A 360 2.11 -8.42 -10.65
CA ALA A 360 2.53 -7.10 -10.17
C ALA A 360 1.76 -6.68 -8.90
N THR A 361 2.40 -5.89 -8.03
CA THR A 361 1.75 -5.33 -6.84
C THR A 361 0.94 -4.07 -7.19
N PRO A 362 -0.08 -3.69 -6.41
CA PRO A 362 -0.88 -2.49 -6.68
C PRO A 362 -0.10 -1.18 -6.46
N TYR A 363 0.97 -1.23 -5.67
CA TYR A 363 1.86 -0.10 -5.41
C TYR A 363 3.33 -0.51 -5.60
N GLN A 364 4.18 0.46 -5.94
CA GLN A 364 5.61 0.26 -6.19
C GLN A 364 6.39 0.08 -4.87
N LEU A 365 7.01 -1.09 -4.67
CA LEU A 365 7.77 -1.42 -3.46
C LEU A 365 9.29 -1.40 -3.71
N TYR A 366 9.96 -0.36 -3.20
CA TYR A 366 11.42 -0.23 -3.26
C TYR A 366 12.12 -1.08 -2.20
N GLN A 367 13.30 -1.62 -2.53
CA GLN A 367 14.15 -2.35 -1.59
C GLN A 367 15.27 -1.44 -1.09
N TRP A 368 15.48 -1.34 0.22
CA TRP A 368 16.55 -0.51 0.81
C TRP A 368 17.97 -1.07 0.59
N THR A 369 18.08 -2.32 0.15
CA THR A 369 19.33 -2.95 -0.31
C THR A 369 19.19 -3.51 -1.73
N ALA A 370 20.26 -3.42 -2.52
CA ALA A 370 20.37 -4.10 -3.82
C ALA A 370 21.81 -4.62 -4.04
N PRO A 371 22.00 -5.74 -4.75
CA PRO A 371 23.34 -6.20 -5.13
C PRO A 371 23.94 -5.28 -6.21
N GLN A 372 25.25 -5.40 -6.43
CA GLN A 372 25.87 -4.73 -7.58
C GLN A 372 25.38 -5.38 -8.89
N LEU A 373 24.51 -4.67 -9.62
CA LEU A 373 23.98 -5.10 -10.91
C LEU A 373 24.93 -4.71 -12.06
N GLU A 374 25.00 -5.57 -13.07
CA GLU A 374 25.86 -5.39 -14.24
C GLU A 374 25.11 -4.58 -15.32
N HIS A 375 25.59 -3.38 -15.67
CA HIS A 375 24.88 -2.50 -16.61
C HIS A 375 25.02 -2.98 -18.07
N THR A 376 24.17 -3.94 -18.44
CA THR A 376 24.10 -4.53 -19.78
C THR A 376 23.50 -3.57 -20.82
N ILE A 377 23.82 -3.78 -22.10
CA ILE A 377 23.23 -3.04 -23.23
C ILE A 377 21.76 -3.44 -23.38
N ASP A 378 20.87 -2.45 -23.27
CA ASP A 378 19.42 -2.62 -23.43
C ASP A 378 18.85 -1.34 -24.06
N ALA A 379 18.44 -1.43 -25.34
CA ALA A 379 17.85 -0.30 -26.05
C ALA A 379 16.35 -0.11 -25.75
N ILE A 380 15.67 -1.12 -25.21
CA ILE A 380 14.27 -1.00 -24.80
C ILE A 380 14.22 -0.15 -23.53
N ARG A 381 15.09 -0.44 -22.56
CA ARG A 381 15.34 0.45 -21.39
C ARG A 381 15.70 1.88 -21.81
N ALA A 382 16.34 2.08 -22.97
CA ALA A 382 16.65 3.42 -23.50
C ALA A 382 15.45 4.10 -24.21
N GLU A 383 14.59 3.35 -24.91
CA GLU A 383 13.32 3.85 -25.47
C GLU A 383 12.35 4.20 -24.33
N ASP A 384 12.20 3.32 -23.33
CA ASP A 384 11.35 3.52 -22.14
C ASP A 384 11.79 4.77 -21.33
N ALA A 385 13.10 4.98 -21.17
CA ALA A 385 13.68 6.17 -20.52
C ALA A 385 13.52 7.48 -21.32
N PHE A 386 13.05 7.40 -22.57
CA PHE A 386 12.62 8.56 -23.37
C PHE A 386 11.10 8.73 -23.33
N SER A 387 10.31 7.68 -23.59
CA SER A 387 8.84 7.68 -23.50
C SER A 387 8.35 8.25 -22.16
N SER A 388 8.90 7.74 -21.06
CA SER A 388 8.51 8.13 -19.69
C SER A 388 8.69 9.61 -19.38
N LYS A 389 9.57 10.35 -20.08
CA LYS A 389 9.80 11.78 -19.82
C LYS A 389 8.70 12.68 -20.36
N LEU A 390 8.09 12.32 -21.50
CA LEU A 390 7.07 13.14 -22.14
C LEU A 390 5.70 13.06 -21.45
N GLY A 391 5.51 12.16 -20.48
CA GLY A 391 4.26 12.04 -19.72
C GLY A 391 3.08 11.44 -20.50
N TYR A 392 3.29 10.92 -21.71
CA TYR A 392 2.27 10.17 -22.44
C TYR A 392 2.19 8.72 -21.94
N GLU A 393 0.98 8.24 -21.69
CA GLU A 393 0.74 6.81 -21.49
C GLU A 393 0.76 6.07 -22.83
N GLU A 394 1.66 5.10 -23.00
CA GLU A 394 1.76 4.31 -24.23
C GLU A 394 0.51 3.46 -24.55
N HIS A 395 -0.36 3.29 -23.56
CA HIS A 395 -1.61 2.53 -23.65
C HIS A 395 -2.73 3.35 -24.31
N ILE A 396 -2.71 4.68 -24.21
CA ILE A 396 -3.74 5.60 -24.76
C ILE A 396 -3.07 6.64 -25.69
N PRO A 397 -2.71 6.30 -26.94
CA PRO A 397 -1.92 7.18 -27.79
C PRO A 397 -2.70 8.41 -28.27
N GLY A 398 -2.22 9.61 -27.91
CA GLY A 398 -2.76 10.88 -28.41
C GLY A 398 -3.86 11.52 -27.57
N GLN A 399 -4.20 10.95 -26.41
CA GLN A 399 -5.02 11.58 -25.39
C GLN A 399 -4.23 11.63 -24.07
N THR A 400 -4.33 12.73 -23.33
CA THR A 400 -3.90 12.82 -21.93
C THR A 400 -5.08 12.44 -21.04
N ARG A 401 -4.88 11.63 -20.00
CA ARG A 401 -5.95 11.27 -19.05
C ARG A 401 -6.44 12.49 -18.30
N ASP A 402 -7.74 12.56 -18.04
CA ASP A 402 -8.29 13.50 -17.06
C ASP A 402 -8.44 12.77 -15.73
N TRP A 403 -7.38 12.87 -14.92
CA TRP A 403 -7.34 12.24 -13.60
C TRP A 403 -8.47 12.71 -12.68
N ASN A 404 -8.94 13.95 -12.83
CA ASN A 404 -10.04 14.42 -12.00
C ASN A 404 -11.36 13.80 -12.46
N GLU A 405 -11.65 13.78 -13.76
CA GLU A 405 -12.86 13.15 -14.30
C GLU A 405 -12.91 11.65 -13.95
N GLU A 406 -11.82 10.91 -14.12
CA GLU A 406 -11.74 9.50 -13.75
C GLU A 406 -11.92 9.27 -12.22
N LEU A 407 -11.33 10.13 -11.37
CA LEU A 407 -11.49 10.01 -9.91
C LEU A 407 -12.88 10.40 -9.42
N GLN A 408 -13.57 11.37 -10.04
CA GLN A 408 -14.92 11.74 -9.63
C GLN A 408 -15.98 10.80 -10.23
N THR A 409 -15.86 10.39 -11.50
CA THR A 409 -16.82 9.43 -12.11
C THR A 409 -16.82 8.07 -11.42
N THR A 410 -15.67 7.58 -10.96
CA THR A 410 -15.62 6.34 -10.15
C THR A 410 -16.30 6.50 -8.79
N ARG A 411 -16.34 7.72 -8.22
CA ARG A 411 -17.17 8.02 -7.03
C ARG A 411 -18.65 8.21 -7.36
N GLU A 412 -19.00 8.61 -8.58
CA GLU A 412 -20.40 8.78 -9.04
C GLU A 412 -21.09 7.46 -9.42
N LEU A 413 -20.34 6.34 -9.46
CA LEU A 413 -20.90 5.02 -9.69
C LEU A 413 -22.00 4.67 -8.67
N PRO A 414 -23.04 3.89 -9.09
CA PRO A 414 -24.10 3.43 -8.20
C PRO A 414 -23.59 2.68 -6.96
N ARG A 415 -24.41 2.70 -5.91
CA ARG A 415 -24.08 2.13 -4.59
C ARG A 415 -25.28 1.50 -3.86
N LYS A 416 -26.31 1.06 -4.60
CA LYS A 416 -27.54 0.49 -4.03
C LYS A 416 -27.41 -1.01 -3.75
N THR A 417 -26.84 -1.76 -4.69
CA THR A 417 -26.65 -3.22 -4.55
C THR A 417 -25.21 -3.56 -4.16
N LEU A 418 -24.96 -4.75 -3.61
CA LEU A 418 -23.60 -5.21 -3.30
C LEU A 418 -22.70 -5.29 -4.56
N PRO A 419 -23.13 -5.83 -5.72
CA PRO A 419 -22.33 -5.83 -6.95
C PRO A 419 -21.96 -4.42 -7.44
N GLU A 420 -22.88 -3.44 -7.35
CA GLU A 420 -22.58 -2.03 -7.65
C GLU A 420 -21.49 -1.48 -6.73
N ARG A 421 -21.60 -1.71 -5.42
CA ARG A 421 -20.62 -1.23 -4.43
C ARG A 421 -19.23 -1.85 -4.64
N LEU A 422 -19.16 -3.16 -4.92
CA LEU A 422 -17.88 -3.83 -5.22
C LEU A 422 -17.26 -3.35 -6.54
N LEU A 423 -18.08 -3.10 -7.58
CA LEU A 423 -17.61 -2.52 -8.84
C LEU A 423 -17.08 -1.09 -8.63
N ARG A 424 -17.76 -0.29 -7.80
CA ARG A 424 -17.36 1.06 -7.40
C ARG A 424 -16.05 1.06 -6.62
N GLU A 425 -15.92 0.23 -5.60
CA GLU A 425 -14.69 0.08 -4.81
C GLU A 425 -13.51 -0.39 -5.68
N ARG A 426 -13.72 -1.38 -6.55
CA ARG A 426 -12.73 -1.85 -7.55
C ARG A 426 -12.26 -0.71 -8.46
N ALA A 427 -13.19 0.08 -8.99
CA ALA A 427 -12.88 1.18 -9.90
C ALA A 427 -12.12 2.31 -9.20
N ILE A 428 -12.56 2.72 -8.00
CA ILE A 428 -11.88 3.72 -7.16
C ILE A 428 -10.44 3.26 -6.83
N PHE A 429 -10.27 1.99 -6.42
CA PHE A 429 -8.93 1.45 -6.13
C PHE A 429 -8.01 1.47 -7.34
N LYS A 430 -8.49 1.00 -8.50
CA LYS A 430 -7.70 0.96 -9.74
C LYS A 430 -7.26 2.37 -10.18
N VAL A 431 -8.20 3.31 -10.30
CA VAL A 431 -7.89 4.69 -10.74
C VAL A 431 -6.99 5.41 -9.72
N HIS A 432 -7.17 5.15 -8.42
CA HIS A 432 -6.27 5.71 -7.41
C HIS A 432 -4.85 5.12 -7.49
N GLY A 433 -4.71 3.81 -7.73
CA GLY A 433 -3.42 3.15 -7.95
C GLY A 433 -2.66 3.73 -9.14
N ASP A 434 -3.33 3.85 -10.29
CA ASP A 434 -2.82 4.51 -11.49
C ASP A 434 -2.36 5.94 -11.19
N PHE A 435 -3.20 6.74 -10.51
CA PHE A 435 -2.90 8.12 -10.14
C PHE A 435 -1.69 8.23 -9.20
N VAL A 436 -1.54 7.32 -8.23
CA VAL A 436 -0.37 7.26 -7.33
C VAL A 436 0.91 6.95 -8.11
N ILE A 437 0.87 6.03 -9.08
CA ILE A 437 2.02 5.71 -9.93
C ILE A 437 2.38 6.90 -10.83
N ALA A 438 1.39 7.57 -11.43
CA ALA A 438 1.60 8.76 -12.25
C ALA A 438 2.16 9.94 -11.43
N ALA A 439 1.57 10.25 -10.27
CA ALA A 439 2.03 11.29 -9.36
C ALA A 439 3.48 11.03 -8.88
N THR A 440 3.84 9.77 -8.60
CA THR A 440 5.20 9.40 -8.19
C THR A 440 6.22 9.67 -9.30
N ARG A 441 5.90 9.26 -10.55
CA ARG A 441 6.75 9.51 -11.73
C ARG A 441 6.89 11.02 -12.03
N GLY A 442 5.80 11.77 -11.97
CA GLY A 442 5.81 13.22 -12.18
C GLY A 442 6.62 13.97 -11.13
N ALA A 443 6.48 13.62 -9.84
CA ALA A 443 7.25 14.24 -8.77
C ALA A 443 8.77 14.01 -8.91
N MET A 444 9.19 12.82 -9.33
CA MET A 444 10.60 12.57 -9.69
C MET A 444 11.04 13.42 -10.89
N ALA A 445 10.24 13.42 -11.97
CA ALA A 445 10.56 14.17 -13.19
C ALA A 445 10.70 15.69 -12.95
N VAL A 446 9.90 16.26 -12.03
CA VAL A 446 9.98 17.66 -11.58
C VAL A 446 11.30 17.92 -10.82
N ILE A 447 11.62 17.12 -9.80
CA ILE A 447 12.84 17.31 -8.97
C ILE A 447 14.14 17.03 -9.74
N ASP A 448 14.08 16.19 -10.77
CA ASP A 448 15.19 15.93 -11.70
C ASP A 448 15.25 16.93 -12.87
N GLY A 449 14.40 17.97 -12.87
CA GLY A 449 14.45 19.07 -13.85
C GLY A 449 14.02 18.71 -15.27
N ASN A 450 13.29 17.61 -15.46
CA ASN A 450 12.77 17.19 -16.76
C ASN A 450 11.45 17.88 -17.13
N VAL A 451 10.80 18.57 -16.18
CA VAL A 451 9.54 19.30 -16.35
C VAL A 451 9.77 20.79 -16.19
N LEU A 452 9.21 21.61 -17.09
CA LEU A 452 9.28 23.07 -17.00
C LEU A 452 8.22 23.61 -16.02
N ALA A 453 8.59 24.61 -15.23
CA ALA A 453 7.65 25.35 -14.39
C ALA A 453 6.66 26.18 -15.23
N ILE A 454 5.44 26.35 -14.72
CA ILE A 454 4.40 27.24 -15.28
C ILE A 454 4.82 28.72 -15.10
N ASN A 455 5.49 28.99 -13.98
CA ASN A 455 5.96 30.28 -13.49
C ASN A 455 7.51 30.35 -13.45
N PRO A 456 8.22 30.17 -14.58
CA PRO A 456 9.70 30.08 -14.61
C PRO A 456 10.42 31.40 -14.28
N GLY A 457 9.68 32.49 -14.04
CA GLY A 457 10.19 33.78 -13.57
C GLY A 457 10.12 33.98 -12.05
N GLU A 458 9.52 33.05 -11.30
CA GLU A 458 9.57 33.04 -9.83
C GLU A 458 10.70 32.12 -9.33
N ASP A 459 11.15 32.33 -8.09
CA ASP A 459 12.20 31.53 -7.44
C ASP A 459 11.88 30.03 -7.44
N SER A 460 12.91 29.18 -7.52
CA SER A 460 12.75 27.72 -7.62
C SER A 460 11.91 27.08 -6.51
N LYS A 461 11.89 27.66 -5.30
CA LYS A 461 11.02 27.24 -4.19
C LYS A 461 9.52 27.49 -4.44
N MET A 462 9.18 28.49 -5.25
CA MET A 462 7.80 28.90 -5.57
C MET A 462 7.29 28.32 -6.89
N GLN A 463 8.13 27.57 -7.61
CA GLN A 463 7.77 27.02 -8.92
C GLN A 463 6.71 25.93 -8.82
N MET A 464 5.73 26.02 -9.70
CA MET A 464 4.60 25.12 -9.86
C MET A 464 4.70 24.44 -11.23
N PHE A 465 4.32 23.16 -11.29
CA PHE A 465 4.53 22.33 -12.48
C PHE A 465 3.24 21.59 -12.83
N ILE A 466 3.03 21.30 -14.11
CA ILE A 466 2.00 20.35 -14.58
C ILE A 466 2.69 19.27 -15.41
N TRP A 467 2.37 18.01 -15.13
CA TRP A 467 2.86 16.86 -15.89
C TRP A 467 1.77 15.77 -15.92
N ASN A 468 1.47 15.24 -17.10
CA ASN A 468 0.37 14.30 -17.36
C ASN A 468 -0.95 14.71 -16.66
N ASN A 469 -1.38 15.97 -16.81
CA ASN A 469 -2.58 16.56 -16.18
C ASN A 469 -2.65 16.50 -14.62
N ILE A 470 -1.52 16.26 -13.95
CA ILE A 470 -1.36 16.39 -12.50
C ILE A 470 -0.63 17.69 -12.20
N PHE A 471 -1.11 18.45 -11.21
CA PHE A 471 -0.46 19.66 -10.70
C PHE A 471 0.51 19.29 -9.57
N PHE A 472 1.70 19.92 -9.56
CA PHE A 472 2.75 19.68 -8.58
C PHE A 472 3.23 20.99 -7.94
N SER A 473 3.32 21.00 -6.62
CA SER A 473 3.86 22.12 -5.82
C SER A 473 4.90 21.64 -4.79
N LEU A 474 5.86 22.50 -4.46
CA LEU A 474 6.92 22.21 -3.49
C LEU A 474 6.50 22.67 -2.08
N GLY A 475 6.80 21.85 -1.06
CA GLY A 475 6.45 22.11 0.34
C GLY A 475 7.37 23.12 1.04
N PHE A 476 7.49 24.34 0.51
CA PHE A 476 8.19 25.48 1.10
C PHE A 476 7.21 26.59 1.48
N ASP A 477 7.63 27.52 2.36
CA ASP A 477 6.83 28.70 2.69
C ASP A 477 6.90 29.74 1.55
N VAL A 478 5.82 29.82 0.78
CA VAL A 478 5.68 30.76 -0.34
C VAL A 478 5.07 32.05 0.18
N ARG A 479 5.72 33.19 -0.10
CA ARG A 479 5.23 34.56 0.21
C ARG A 479 4.90 34.77 1.70
N ASP A 480 5.67 34.16 2.61
CA ASP A 480 5.52 34.25 4.08
C ASP A 480 4.17 33.72 4.62
N HIS A 481 3.41 32.92 3.85
CA HIS A 481 2.09 32.42 4.24
C HIS A 481 2.08 31.64 5.57
N TYR A 482 3.14 30.89 5.86
CA TYR A 482 3.26 30.08 7.08
C TYR A 482 4.14 30.72 8.16
N LYS A 483 4.64 31.94 7.95
CA LYS A 483 5.60 32.63 8.83
C LYS A 483 5.20 32.60 10.31
N ASP A 484 3.98 33.05 10.61
CA ASP A 484 3.45 33.12 11.98
C ASP A 484 3.11 31.73 12.57
N LEU A 485 3.10 30.69 11.72
CA LEU A 485 2.78 29.30 12.04
C LEU A 485 4.03 28.40 12.13
N GLY A 486 5.23 28.87 11.75
CA GLY A 486 6.49 28.10 11.77
C GLY A 486 7.30 28.10 10.46
N GLY A 487 6.93 28.90 9.46
CA GLY A 487 7.65 29.06 8.20
C GLY A 487 7.78 27.76 7.40
N ASP A 488 8.95 27.52 6.79
CA ASP A 488 9.28 26.29 6.04
C ASP A 488 8.96 24.99 6.82
N VAL A 489 9.03 24.99 8.16
CA VAL A 489 8.70 23.80 8.99
C VAL A 489 7.19 23.54 9.00
N ALA A 490 6.38 24.59 9.03
CA ALA A 490 4.92 24.48 8.94
C ALA A 490 4.49 24.14 7.51
N ALA A 491 5.06 24.80 6.49
CA ALA A 491 4.81 24.51 5.09
C ALA A 491 5.17 23.06 4.70
N PHE A 492 6.25 22.51 5.25
CA PHE A 492 6.58 21.10 5.08
C PHE A 492 5.53 20.16 5.68
N VAL A 493 4.91 20.52 6.82
CA VAL A 493 3.90 19.67 7.49
C VAL A 493 2.49 19.82 6.90
N ALA A 494 2.11 21.00 6.40
CA ALA A 494 0.76 21.29 5.92
C ALA A 494 0.20 20.26 4.91
N PRO A 495 0.92 19.80 3.86
CA PRO A 495 0.44 18.77 2.94
C PRO A 495 0.09 17.43 3.61
N ARG A 496 0.73 17.08 4.73
CA ARG A 496 0.40 15.86 5.49
C ARG A 496 -0.92 16.02 6.25
N ASN A 497 -1.21 17.22 6.75
CA ASN A 497 -2.49 17.51 7.39
C ASN A 497 -3.62 17.61 6.35
N ASP A 498 -3.38 18.24 5.21
CA ASP A 498 -4.32 18.28 4.08
C ASP A 498 -4.67 16.87 3.60
N LEU A 499 -3.69 16.02 3.30
CA LEU A 499 -3.91 14.62 2.91
C LEU A 499 -4.69 13.82 3.97
N HIS A 500 -4.53 14.14 5.26
CA HIS A 500 -5.33 13.54 6.34
C HIS A 500 -6.77 14.06 6.35
N GLY A 501 -7.00 15.33 6.03
CA GLY A 501 -8.32 15.90 5.78
C GLY A 501 -9.02 15.27 4.57
N VAL A 502 -8.33 15.18 3.42
CA VAL A 502 -8.83 14.50 2.21
C VAL A 502 -9.18 13.04 2.52
N ARG A 503 -8.34 12.32 3.29
CA ARG A 503 -8.62 10.94 3.76
C ARG A 503 -9.97 10.83 4.45
N VAL A 504 -10.29 11.75 5.37
CA VAL A 504 -11.51 11.62 6.19
C VAL A 504 -12.76 12.12 5.46
N TYR A 505 -12.68 13.19 4.67
CA TYR A 505 -13.79 13.61 3.82
C TYR A 505 -14.11 12.56 2.73
N SER A 506 -13.09 11.95 2.13
CA SER A 506 -13.27 10.84 1.17
C SER A 506 -13.81 9.57 1.81
N ALA A 507 -13.60 9.34 3.11
CA ALA A 507 -14.12 8.17 3.83
C ALA A 507 -15.60 8.33 4.28
N VAL A 508 -16.11 9.56 4.37
CA VAL A 508 -17.53 9.84 4.69
C VAL A 508 -18.40 9.87 3.42
N ASP A 509 -17.80 10.12 2.24
CA ASP A 509 -18.40 9.92 0.91
C ASP A 509 -19.82 10.52 0.72
N ILE A 510 -19.96 11.79 1.12
CA ILE A 510 -21.18 12.58 0.91
C ILE A 510 -21.39 12.81 -0.60
N GLU A 511 -22.60 12.50 -1.06
CA GLU A 511 -23.01 12.67 -2.46
C GLU A 511 -22.97 14.14 -2.87
N GLY A 512 -22.34 14.43 -4.01
CA GLY A 512 -22.15 15.80 -4.50
C GLY A 512 -21.05 16.61 -3.81
N LEU A 513 -20.28 16.03 -2.88
CA LEU A 513 -19.11 16.65 -2.26
C LEU A 513 -17.82 15.93 -2.68
N TYR A 514 -17.00 16.61 -3.48
CA TYR A 514 -15.85 16.03 -4.16
C TYR A 514 -14.54 16.53 -3.58
N THR A 515 -13.52 15.68 -3.66
CA THR A 515 -12.17 15.95 -3.17
C THR A 515 -11.18 15.65 -4.27
N LEU A 516 -10.07 16.38 -4.31
CA LEU A 516 -9.01 16.13 -5.28
C LEU A 516 -8.29 14.82 -4.97
N GLY A 517 -7.75 14.17 -6.01
CA GLY A 517 -6.74 13.15 -5.82
C GLY A 517 -5.47 13.81 -5.30
N THR A 518 -5.09 13.55 -4.05
CA THR A 518 -3.90 14.15 -3.42
C THR A 518 -2.89 13.06 -3.05
N VAL A 519 -1.62 13.27 -3.41
CA VAL A 519 -0.48 12.42 -3.04
C VAL A 519 0.67 13.31 -2.55
N VAL A 520 1.38 12.90 -1.49
CA VAL A 520 2.51 13.64 -0.91
C VAL A 520 3.78 12.80 -0.96
N ILE A 521 4.73 13.21 -1.79
CA ILE A 521 5.98 12.49 -2.06
C ILE A 521 7.13 13.20 -1.33
N ASP A 522 7.96 12.47 -0.58
CA ASP A 522 9.29 12.97 -0.20
C ASP A 522 10.33 12.38 -1.17
N TYR A 523 11.13 13.21 -1.85
CA TYR A 523 12.16 12.76 -2.79
C TYR A 523 13.38 13.67 -2.77
N ARG A 524 14.60 13.10 -2.69
CA ARG A 524 15.89 13.84 -2.62
C ARG A 524 15.94 14.98 -1.59
N GLY A 525 15.15 14.88 -0.51
CA GLY A 525 15.01 15.90 0.54
C GLY A 525 13.88 16.91 0.33
N TYR A 526 13.34 17.02 -0.88
CA TYR A 526 12.16 17.83 -1.18
C TYR A 526 10.87 17.11 -0.75
N ARG A 527 9.84 17.89 -0.42
CA ARG A 527 8.45 17.41 -0.37
C ARG A 527 7.70 18.00 -1.54
N VAL A 528 7.03 17.13 -2.30
CA VAL A 528 6.19 17.48 -3.44
C VAL A 528 4.75 17.08 -3.12
N THR A 529 3.82 18.00 -3.28
CA THR A 529 2.38 17.71 -3.28
C THR A 529 1.94 17.54 -4.73
N ALA A 530 1.25 16.46 -5.03
CA ALA A 530 0.69 16.16 -6.33
C ALA A 530 -0.85 16.11 -6.22
N GLN A 531 -1.55 16.89 -7.06
CA GLN A 531 -3.00 17.07 -7.00
C GLN A 531 -3.66 16.98 -8.39
N SER A 532 -4.86 16.41 -8.46
CA SER A 532 -5.70 16.45 -9.66
C SER A 532 -6.23 17.88 -9.91
N ILE A 533 -6.33 18.29 -11.17
CA ILE A 533 -6.71 19.66 -11.56
C ILE A 533 -8.24 19.81 -11.60
N ILE A 534 -8.78 20.93 -11.08
CA ILE A 534 -10.21 21.26 -11.18
C ILE A 534 -10.53 21.80 -12.58
N PRO A 535 -11.56 21.29 -13.29
CA PRO A 535 -11.99 21.84 -14.59
C PRO A 535 -12.31 23.33 -14.50
N GLY A 536 -11.67 24.14 -15.34
CA GLY A 536 -11.83 25.60 -15.40
C GLY A 536 -10.81 26.43 -14.61
N ILE A 537 -10.11 25.86 -13.61
CA ILE A 537 -9.29 26.65 -12.66
C ILE A 537 -8.06 27.35 -13.28
N LEU A 538 -7.67 26.98 -14.50
CA LEU A 538 -6.57 27.57 -15.26
C LEU A 538 -7.05 28.61 -16.30
N GLU A 539 -8.36 28.84 -16.40
CA GLU A 539 -8.98 29.78 -17.33
C GLU A 539 -9.08 31.17 -16.67
N ARG A 540 -8.66 32.22 -17.40
CA ARG A 540 -8.54 33.60 -16.85
C ARG A 540 -9.86 34.26 -16.45
N GLU A 541 -10.99 33.63 -16.72
CA GLU A 541 -12.31 34.13 -16.35
C GLU A 541 -12.74 33.68 -14.94
N GLN A 542 -11.93 32.84 -14.26
CA GLN A 542 -12.22 32.27 -12.93
C GLN A 542 -11.26 32.71 -11.81
N GLU A 543 -10.65 33.89 -11.91
CA GLU A 543 -9.71 34.42 -10.90
C GLU A 543 -10.31 34.62 -9.48
N GLN A 544 -11.63 34.44 -9.29
CA GLN A 544 -12.32 34.43 -7.99
C GLN A 544 -13.28 33.22 -7.85
N SER A 545 -12.77 32.00 -8.04
CA SER A 545 -13.57 30.76 -8.02
C SER A 545 -13.94 30.21 -6.63
N VAL A 546 -13.41 30.77 -5.54
CA VAL A 546 -13.69 30.34 -4.16
C VAL A 546 -15.03 30.91 -3.69
N VAL A 547 -16.00 30.03 -3.40
CA VAL A 547 -17.37 30.40 -2.98
C VAL A 547 -17.70 30.05 -1.53
N TYR A 548 -16.78 29.36 -0.84
CA TYR A 548 -16.92 28.98 0.57
C TYR A 548 -15.53 29.00 1.24
N GLY A 549 -15.47 29.46 2.49
CA GLY A 549 -14.23 29.60 3.25
C GLY A 549 -13.52 30.92 2.96
N SER A 550 -12.19 30.95 3.15
CA SER A 550 -11.39 32.17 2.99
C SER A 550 -10.32 32.07 1.91
N ILE A 551 -10.15 33.18 1.18
CA ILE A 551 -9.01 33.42 0.28
C ILE A 551 -7.82 34.08 1.00
N ASP A 552 -8.08 34.83 2.08
CA ASP A 552 -7.14 35.77 2.72
C ASP A 552 -6.94 35.48 4.22
N PHE A 553 -6.81 34.20 4.59
CA PHE A 553 -6.56 33.74 5.97
C PHE A 553 -7.52 34.32 7.03
N GLY A 554 -8.83 34.35 6.72
CA GLY A 554 -9.90 34.77 7.63
C GLY A 554 -10.37 36.23 7.49
N LYS A 555 -9.74 37.03 6.60
CA LYS A 555 -10.21 38.40 6.30
C LYS A 555 -11.49 38.40 5.45
N THR A 556 -11.34 37.92 4.22
CA THR A 556 -12.44 37.68 3.29
C THR A 556 -12.95 36.28 3.53
N VAL A 557 -14.12 36.13 4.15
CA VAL A 557 -14.78 34.83 4.40
C VAL A 557 -16.12 34.80 3.66
N LEU A 558 -16.35 33.73 2.93
CA LEU A 558 -17.56 33.48 2.13
C LEU A 558 -18.24 32.19 2.58
N SER A 559 -19.55 32.09 2.37
CA SER A 559 -20.29 30.84 2.50
C SER A 559 -21.35 30.70 1.42
N HIS A 560 -21.72 29.46 1.11
CA HIS A 560 -22.63 29.11 0.03
C HIS A 560 -23.65 28.06 0.52
N PRO A 561 -24.97 28.23 0.30
CA PRO A 561 -25.99 27.37 0.91
C PRO A 561 -25.81 25.87 0.66
N LYS A 562 -25.42 25.47 -0.57
CA LYS A 562 -25.18 24.06 -0.90
C LYS A 562 -23.93 23.48 -0.22
N TYR A 563 -22.90 24.29 0.04
CA TYR A 563 -21.76 23.85 0.87
C TYR A 563 -22.17 23.68 2.33
N LEU A 564 -23.00 24.58 2.87
CA LEU A 564 -23.54 24.41 4.23
C LEU A 564 -24.39 23.14 4.35
N GLU A 565 -25.19 22.77 3.34
CA GLU A 565 -25.93 21.51 3.35
C GLU A 565 -24.99 20.28 3.35
N LEU A 566 -24.05 20.22 2.40
CA LEU A 566 -23.13 19.09 2.22
C LEU A 566 -22.18 18.92 3.43
N LEU A 567 -21.63 20.02 3.94
CA LEU A 567 -20.69 20.00 5.06
C LEU A 567 -21.38 19.81 6.41
N ARG A 568 -22.65 20.23 6.56
CA ARG A 568 -23.46 19.89 7.76
C ARG A 568 -23.86 18.40 7.78
N LYS A 569 -23.90 17.71 6.63
CA LYS A 569 -23.95 16.24 6.58
C LYS A 569 -22.60 15.64 6.99
N ALA A 570 -21.50 16.02 6.33
CA ALA A 570 -20.17 15.50 6.63
C ALA A 570 -19.75 15.69 8.11
N GLY A 571 -19.99 16.88 8.67
CA GLY A 571 -19.62 17.25 10.04
C GLY A 571 -20.31 16.43 11.13
N LYS A 572 -21.48 15.83 10.88
CA LYS A 572 -22.12 14.89 11.82
C LYS A 572 -21.28 13.61 12.01
N HIS A 573 -20.65 13.13 10.95
CA HIS A 573 -19.76 11.96 10.98
C HIS A 573 -18.39 12.35 11.53
N LEU A 574 -17.78 13.42 10.99
CA LEU A 574 -16.45 13.92 11.39
C LEU A 574 -16.40 14.61 12.78
N LYS A 575 -17.54 14.69 13.48
CA LYS A 575 -17.72 15.41 14.76
C LYS A 575 -17.32 16.90 14.70
N ILE A 576 -17.54 17.55 13.55
CA ILE A 576 -17.26 18.98 13.34
C ILE A 576 -18.52 19.79 13.69
N MET A 577 -18.34 20.91 14.39
CA MET A 577 -19.42 21.82 14.78
C MET A 577 -19.60 22.95 13.75
N PRO A 578 -20.84 23.17 13.24
CA PRO A 578 -21.20 24.42 12.58
C PRO A 578 -21.01 25.61 13.53
N HIS A 579 -20.35 26.65 13.07
CA HIS A 579 -19.97 27.82 13.86
C HIS A 579 -20.00 29.09 13.02
N SER A 580 -19.87 30.26 13.64
CA SER A 580 -19.95 31.56 12.95
C SER A 580 -18.73 32.44 13.24
N VAL A 581 -18.16 33.02 12.18
CA VAL A 581 -17.01 33.92 12.23
C VAL A 581 -17.37 35.30 11.67
N LEU A 582 -16.66 36.33 12.11
CA LEU A 582 -16.82 37.71 11.65
C LEU A 582 -15.81 38.03 10.55
N ASN A 583 -16.30 38.38 9.36
CA ASN A 583 -15.46 38.87 8.25
C ASN A 583 -14.85 40.27 8.55
N GLU A 584 -14.07 40.85 7.64
CA GLU A 584 -13.52 42.22 7.79
C GLU A 584 -14.57 43.34 8.01
N ARG A 585 -15.85 43.09 7.78
CA ARG A 585 -16.95 44.06 7.93
C ARG A 585 -17.79 43.87 9.20
N ASP A 586 -17.35 42.98 10.10
CA ASP A 586 -18.11 42.53 11.28
C ASP A 586 -19.45 41.85 10.94
N GLU A 587 -19.58 41.29 9.72
CA GLU A 587 -20.75 40.50 9.31
C GLU A 587 -20.53 39.02 9.72
N PRO A 588 -21.51 38.35 10.37
CA PRO A 588 -21.39 36.96 10.77
C PRO A 588 -21.62 35.99 9.61
N VAL A 589 -20.67 35.08 9.39
CA VAL A 589 -20.70 34.05 8.34
C VAL A 589 -20.71 32.66 8.98
N GLU A 590 -21.75 31.86 8.72
CA GLU A 590 -21.80 30.45 9.15
C GLU A 590 -20.84 29.60 8.30
N LEU A 591 -20.10 28.70 8.95
CA LEU A 591 -19.25 27.67 8.35
C LEU A 591 -19.49 26.31 9.02
N CYS A 592 -19.24 25.23 8.28
CA CYS A 592 -19.37 23.82 8.70
C CYS A 592 -18.05 23.02 8.54
N SER A 593 -16.94 23.71 8.33
CA SER A 593 -15.55 23.26 8.27
C SER A 593 -14.65 24.46 8.61
N SER A 594 -13.33 24.32 8.62
CA SER A 594 -12.43 25.44 8.96
C SER A 594 -12.50 26.60 7.95
N VAL A 595 -12.23 27.81 8.41
CA VAL A 595 -12.09 29.05 7.62
C VAL A 595 -11.00 28.95 6.55
N GLU A 596 -9.91 28.21 6.82
CA GLU A 596 -8.82 28.01 5.84
C GLU A 596 -9.21 27.09 4.67
N CYS A 597 -10.23 26.25 4.87
CA CYS A 597 -10.71 25.30 3.86
C CYS A 597 -11.53 26.01 2.78
N LYS A 598 -11.26 25.71 1.50
CA LYS A 598 -11.89 26.39 0.35
C LYS A 598 -12.88 25.47 -0.37
N GLY A 599 -14.04 26.05 -0.73
CA GLY A 599 -15.00 25.43 -1.65
C GLY A 599 -14.93 26.09 -3.02
N ILE A 600 -14.70 25.29 -4.06
CA ILE A 600 -14.65 25.72 -5.47
C ILE A 600 -15.65 24.89 -6.29
N ILE A 601 -16.45 25.54 -7.12
CA ILE A 601 -17.34 24.88 -8.09
C ILE A 601 -16.59 24.81 -9.43
N GLY A 602 -16.41 23.61 -9.99
CA GLY A 602 -15.74 23.42 -11.28
C GLY A 602 -16.64 23.73 -12.49
N ASN A 603 -16.04 23.82 -13.68
CA ASN A 603 -16.77 23.93 -14.96
C ASN A 603 -17.70 22.72 -15.24
N ASP A 604 -17.48 21.60 -14.56
CA ASP A 604 -18.33 20.41 -14.56
C ASP A 604 -19.55 20.51 -13.61
N GLY A 605 -19.63 21.59 -12.82
CA GLY A 605 -20.66 21.80 -11.79
C GLY A 605 -20.43 21.02 -10.49
N ARG A 606 -19.37 20.22 -10.38
CA ARG A 606 -19.03 19.49 -9.16
C ARG A 606 -18.52 20.46 -8.09
N HIS A 607 -18.80 20.12 -6.83
CA HIS A 607 -18.51 20.98 -5.68
C HIS A 607 -17.30 20.41 -4.93
N TYR A 608 -16.13 21.01 -5.18
CA TYR A 608 -14.85 20.59 -4.63
C TYR A 608 -14.60 21.20 -3.25
N ILE A 609 -13.94 20.45 -2.38
CA ILE A 609 -13.41 20.92 -1.09
C ILE A 609 -11.91 20.61 -1.00
N LEU A 610 -11.13 21.61 -0.58
CA LEU A 610 -9.66 21.62 -0.56
C LEU A 610 -9.11 22.49 0.59
N ASP A 611 -7.79 22.51 0.77
CA ASP A 611 -7.08 23.17 1.87
C ASP A 611 -7.55 22.68 3.26
N LEU A 612 -7.61 21.36 3.42
CA LEU A 612 -8.22 20.65 4.54
C LEU A 612 -7.30 20.53 5.78
N LEU A 613 -6.25 21.36 5.86
CA LEU A 613 -5.14 21.22 6.81
C LEU A 613 -5.52 21.44 8.30
N ARG A 614 -6.70 22.03 8.56
CA ARG A 614 -7.33 22.18 9.90
C ARG A 614 -8.67 21.46 10.03
N THR A 615 -8.85 20.31 9.38
CA THR A 615 -10.09 19.50 9.52
C THR A 615 -10.40 19.13 10.99
N PHE A 616 -9.38 18.96 11.83
CA PHE A 616 -9.51 18.59 13.24
C PHE A 616 -8.98 19.69 14.18
N PRO A 617 -9.56 19.83 15.39
CA PRO A 617 -9.22 20.89 16.33
C PRO A 617 -7.74 20.91 16.74
N PRO A 618 -7.20 22.09 17.08
CA PRO A 618 -5.83 22.25 17.52
C PRO A 618 -5.54 21.55 18.87
N ASP A 619 -4.34 21.01 18.97
CA ASP A 619 -3.73 20.37 20.12
C ASP A 619 -3.08 21.45 20.99
N VAL A 620 -3.86 21.97 21.95
CA VAL A 620 -3.47 23.09 22.83
C VAL A 620 -2.26 22.79 23.71
N ASN A 621 -1.88 21.52 23.90
CA ASN A 621 -0.65 21.15 24.61
C ASN A 621 0.62 21.70 23.95
N PHE A 622 0.57 22.05 22.66
CA PHE A 622 1.69 22.60 21.89
C PHE A 622 1.46 24.04 21.41
N LEU A 623 0.47 24.74 22.00
CA LEU A 623 0.17 26.14 21.70
C LEU A 623 0.29 26.99 22.97
N VAL A 624 1.28 27.87 23.00
CA VAL A 624 1.37 28.92 24.03
C VAL A 624 0.28 29.96 23.75
N LEU A 625 -0.67 30.09 24.66
CA LEU A 625 -1.89 30.90 24.51
C LEU A 625 -2.20 31.59 25.85
N ASP A 626 -2.36 32.91 25.83
CA ASP A 626 -2.41 33.74 27.04
C ASP A 626 -3.67 33.51 27.91
N ASP A 627 -4.77 33.08 27.30
CA ASP A 627 -6.10 32.94 27.94
C ASP A 627 -6.44 31.51 28.41
N ILE A 628 -5.47 30.61 28.63
CA ILE A 628 -5.73 29.20 29.01
C ILE A 628 -5.28 28.87 30.43
N HIS A 629 -6.22 28.40 31.26
CA HIS A 629 -5.93 27.82 32.57
C HIS A 629 -5.61 26.32 32.46
N ILE A 630 -4.33 25.99 32.28
CA ILE A 630 -3.84 24.60 32.19
C ILE A 630 -3.91 23.92 33.58
N SER A 631 -4.32 22.65 33.64
CA SER A 631 -4.43 21.89 34.89
C SER A 631 -3.07 21.70 35.60
N PRO A 632 -3.04 21.55 36.94
CA PRO A 632 -1.78 21.37 37.67
C PRO A 632 -1.03 20.09 37.26
N ASP A 633 -1.75 19.04 36.85
CA ASP A 633 -1.15 17.78 36.40
C ASP A 633 -0.46 17.92 35.05
N LEU A 634 -1.06 18.66 34.10
CA LEU A 634 -0.42 19.02 32.83
C LEU A 634 0.81 19.91 33.05
N GLN A 635 0.74 20.89 33.96
CA GLN A 635 1.89 21.72 34.33
C GLN A 635 3.03 20.86 34.93
N ALA A 636 2.72 19.90 35.80
CA ALA A 636 3.70 18.98 36.38
C ALA A 636 4.36 18.05 35.35
N LEU A 637 3.70 17.78 34.21
CA LEU A 637 4.24 17.04 33.07
C LEU A 637 4.98 17.92 32.05
N GLY A 638 5.05 19.23 32.29
CA GLY A 638 5.79 20.21 31.49
C GLY A 638 5.03 20.73 30.26
N PHE A 639 3.69 20.80 30.32
CA PHE A 639 2.87 21.45 29.30
C PHE A 639 2.53 22.91 29.71
N PRO A 640 2.42 23.86 28.75
CA PRO A 640 2.44 23.66 27.31
C PRO A 640 3.89 23.64 26.76
N ILE A 641 4.10 22.94 25.65
CA ILE A 641 5.42 22.78 25.03
C ILE A 641 5.50 23.64 23.77
N GLU A 642 6.46 24.58 23.72
CA GLU A 642 6.71 25.34 22.50
C GLU A 642 7.23 24.42 21.38
N HIS A 643 6.49 24.33 20.29
CA HIS A 643 6.79 23.47 19.14
C HIS A 643 7.18 24.31 17.92
N LYS A 644 8.09 23.79 17.07
CA LYS A 644 8.59 24.48 15.87
C LYS A 644 7.52 24.94 14.87
N HIS A 645 6.31 24.38 14.95
CA HIS A 645 5.17 24.82 14.17
C HIS A 645 3.88 24.81 15.01
N LYS A 646 2.96 25.70 14.70
CA LYS A 646 1.62 25.84 15.32
C LYS A 646 0.51 25.06 14.60
N LEU A 647 0.84 24.32 13.52
CA LEU A 647 -0.06 23.37 12.85
C LEU A 647 -0.22 22.05 13.64
N SER A 648 -0.34 22.15 14.96
CA SER A 648 -0.54 21.03 15.87
C SER A 648 -2.03 20.74 16.01
N CYS A 649 -2.57 19.76 15.26
CA CYS A 649 -3.94 19.27 15.43
C CYS A 649 -4.00 17.97 16.26
N LEU A 650 -5.14 17.75 16.93
CA LEU A 650 -5.55 16.47 17.50
C LEU A 650 -5.93 15.48 16.37
N ARG A 651 -6.02 14.19 16.69
CA ARG A 651 -6.35 13.12 15.72
C ARG A 651 -7.80 12.68 15.82
N GLN A 652 -8.42 12.31 14.70
CA GLN A 652 -9.75 11.67 14.68
C GLN A 652 -9.85 10.52 15.70
N GLU A 653 -8.87 9.61 15.67
CA GLU A 653 -8.89 8.37 16.47
C GLU A 653 -8.80 8.66 18.00
N LEU A 654 -8.34 9.86 18.38
CA LEU A 654 -8.37 10.33 19.77
C LEU A 654 -9.74 10.92 20.15
N LEU A 655 -10.34 11.70 19.25
CA LEU A 655 -11.63 12.36 19.49
C LEU A 655 -12.74 11.32 19.64
N GLU A 656 -12.66 10.22 18.88
CA GLU A 656 -13.52 9.05 19.00
C GLU A 656 -13.37 8.40 20.40
N ALA A 657 -12.15 8.04 20.82
CA ALA A 657 -11.89 7.47 22.15
C ALA A 657 -12.28 8.41 23.32
N PHE A 658 -12.13 9.73 23.16
CA PHE A 658 -12.58 10.73 24.13
C PHE A 658 -14.10 10.78 24.24
N ILE A 659 -14.82 10.75 23.11
CA ILE A 659 -16.27 10.70 23.08
C ILE A 659 -16.78 9.39 23.72
N GLU A 660 -16.11 8.26 23.50
CA GLU A 660 -16.45 6.98 24.13
C GLU A 660 -16.27 7.01 25.65
N ASP A 661 -15.16 7.54 26.19
CA ASP A 661 -14.98 7.73 27.64
C ASP A 661 -16.07 8.66 28.22
N ARG A 662 -16.36 9.78 27.53
CA ARG A 662 -17.44 10.70 27.94
C ARG A 662 -18.82 10.02 27.89
N TYR A 663 -19.08 9.13 26.93
CA TYR A 663 -20.33 8.38 26.81
C TYR A 663 -20.50 7.34 27.92
N VAL A 664 -19.44 6.59 28.25
CA VAL A 664 -19.43 5.66 29.39
C VAL A 664 -19.64 6.41 30.72
N ASN A 665 -19.03 7.58 30.86
CA ASN A 665 -19.20 8.44 32.04
C ASN A 665 -20.62 9.05 32.11
N PHE A 666 -21.21 9.40 30.96
CA PHE A 666 -22.60 9.88 30.85
C PHE A 666 -23.60 8.81 31.31
N ILE A 667 -23.47 7.58 30.81
CA ILE A 667 -24.29 6.43 31.23
C ILE A 667 -24.17 6.20 32.74
N ARG A 668 -22.95 6.24 33.30
CA ARG A 668 -22.72 6.04 34.73
C ARG A 668 -23.39 7.15 35.58
N SER A 669 -23.28 8.41 35.15
CA SER A 669 -23.93 9.55 35.83
C SER A 669 -25.46 9.45 35.77
N ALA A 670 -26.01 9.14 34.59
CA ALA A 670 -27.46 8.95 34.40
C ALA A 670 -28.00 7.80 35.29
N ALA A 671 -27.29 6.67 35.36
CA ALA A 671 -27.66 5.54 36.21
C ALA A 671 -27.63 5.91 37.71
N GLN A 672 -26.60 6.64 38.16
CA GLN A 672 -26.51 7.13 39.54
C GLN A 672 -27.64 8.10 39.90
N HIS A 673 -27.97 9.04 39.01
CA HIS A 673 -29.08 9.98 39.24
C HIS A 673 -30.46 9.29 39.20
N LEU A 674 -30.65 8.29 38.33
CA LEU A 674 -31.88 7.49 38.29
C LEU A 674 -32.04 6.61 39.55
N GLN A 675 -30.94 6.11 40.13
CA GLN A 675 -30.96 5.41 41.42
C GLN A 675 -31.33 6.35 42.59
N SER A 676 -30.78 7.57 42.62
CA SER A 676 -31.10 8.54 43.69
C SER A 676 -32.54 9.06 43.59
N CYS A 677 -33.05 9.35 42.39
CA CYS A 677 -34.45 9.72 42.17
C CYS A 677 -35.43 8.61 42.59
N ASN A 678 -35.16 7.35 42.25
CA ASN A 678 -36.03 6.24 42.68
C ASN A 678 -35.97 5.98 44.20
N SER A 679 -34.82 6.26 44.84
CA SER A 679 -34.67 6.17 46.30
C SER A 679 -35.48 7.21 47.09
N GLN A 680 -36.09 8.20 46.41
CA GLN A 680 -36.92 9.24 47.03
C GLN A 680 -38.43 8.94 46.98
N LYS A 681 -38.87 7.83 46.37
CA LYS A 681 -40.28 7.40 46.35
C LYS A 681 -40.65 6.70 47.68
N PRO A 682 -41.61 7.22 48.48
CA PRO A 682 -41.92 6.67 49.81
C PRO A 682 -42.83 5.44 49.75
N THR A 683 -42.26 4.25 49.55
CA THR A 683 -42.98 2.98 49.72
C THR A 683 -43.05 2.57 51.19
N LEU A 684 -44.26 2.57 51.78
CA LEU A 684 -44.49 1.94 53.08
C LEU A 684 -44.46 0.41 52.92
N GLY A 685 -43.50 -0.28 53.54
CA GLY A 685 -43.58 -1.74 53.67
C GLY A 685 -42.26 -2.49 53.93
N ASN A 686 -42.02 -2.82 55.19
CA ASN A 686 -41.06 -3.82 55.71
C ASN A 686 -39.54 -3.63 55.48
N ASN A 687 -38.81 -3.84 56.57
CA ASN A 687 -37.35 -3.96 56.58
C ASN A 687 -36.89 -5.31 55.99
N ASN A 688 -35.71 -5.32 55.39
CA ASN A 688 -34.60 -6.18 55.84
C ASN A 688 -33.27 -5.62 55.32
N ASP A 689 -32.17 -5.94 56.01
CA ASP A 689 -30.87 -5.30 55.82
C ASP A 689 -30.18 -5.63 54.49
N LEU A 690 -29.53 -4.60 53.91
CA LEU A 690 -28.29 -4.76 53.13
C LEU A 690 -27.55 -3.42 53.08
N ARG A 691 -26.52 -3.26 53.93
CA ARG A 691 -25.54 -2.16 53.85
C ARG A 691 -24.46 -2.53 52.83
N CYS A 692 -24.28 -1.71 51.78
CA CYS A 692 -23.01 -1.66 51.05
C CYS A 692 -22.11 -0.60 51.68
N GLU A 693 -20.90 -0.99 52.07
CA GLU A 693 -19.88 -0.07 52.59
C GLU A 693 -19.05 0.55 51.44
N VAL A 694 -18.39 1.66 51.75
CA VAL A 694 -17.74 2.55 50.77
C VAL A 694 -16.37 2.04 50.37
N LEU A 695 -16.09 1.97 49.06
CA LEU A 695 -14.75 1.78 48.52
C LEU A 695 -14.09 3.12 48.16
N GLN A 696 -13.43 3.73 49.15
CA GLN A 696 -12.48 4.83 48.98
C GLN A 696 -11.33 4.74 50.00
N SER A 697 -10.33 3.90 49.72
CA SER A 697 -8.91 4.18 50.03
C SER A 697 -7.99 3.07 49.51
N GLU A 698 -6.99 3.50 48.77
CA GLU A 698 -5.68 2.90 48.47
C GLU A 698 -5.18 1.78 49.41
N GLU A 699 -4.65 0.70 48.82
CA GLU A 699 -3.26 0.27 49.07
C GLU A 699 -2.73 -0.61 47.92
N GLU A 700 -1.40 -0.76 47.82
CA GLU A 700 -0.73 -1.40 46.68
C GLU A 700 -0.49 -2.92 46.85
N ASN A 701 -0.02 -3.56 45.77
CA ASN A 701 0.75 -4.81 45.77
C ASN A 701 0.10 -6.08 46.36
N GLN A 702 -0.62 -6.84 45.52
CA GLN A 702 -0.20 -8.23 45.18
C GLN A 702 -1.08 -8.92 44.11
N ILE A 703 -0.64 -10.12 43.72
CA ILE A 703 -1.31 -11.14 42.87
C ILE A 703 -1.26 -10.89 41.35
N SER A 704 -0.40 -11.67 40.72
CA SER A 704 -0.29 -11.88 39.27
C SER A 704 -1.41 -12.77 38.69
N THR A 705 -1.48 -12.83 37.37
CA THR A 705 -2.05 -13.94 36.58
C THR A 705 -3.53 -14.31 36.82
N LYS A 706 -4.45 -13.60 36.13
CA LYS A 706 -5.56 -14.24 35.38
C LYS A 706 -6.30 -13.29 34.41
N SER A 707 -6.18 -13.62 33.12
CA SER A 707 -7.16 -13.48 32.00
C SER A 707 -7.85 -12.13 31.70
N ASN A 708 -7.82 -11.74 30.41
CA ASN A 708 -8.48 -10.57 29.81
C ASN A 708 -10.02 -10.53 29.89
N ASN A 709 -10.70 -11.55 30.42
CA ASN A 709 -12.16 -11.66 30.41
C ASN A 709 -12.85 -10.43 31.04
N LYS A 710 -12.27 -9.86 32.10
CA LYS A 710 -12.89 -8.79 32.89
C LYS A 710 -13.29 -7.53 32.11
N ALA A 711 -12.67 -7.23 30.97
CA ALA A 711 -13.10 -6.09 30.15
C ALA A 711 -14.45 -6.37 29.45
N ASN A 712 -14.61 -7.58 28.91
CA ASN A 712 -15.86 -8.01 28.30
C ASN A 712 -16.92 -8.34 29.35
N ASP A 713 -16.54 -8.90 30.50
CA ASP A 713 -17.46 -9.12 31.63
C ASP A 713 -18.01 -7.76 32.12
N VAL A 714 -17.15 -6.75 32.36
CA VAL A 714 -17.61 -5.41 32.77
C VAL A 714 -18.42 -4.70 31.68
N MET A 715 -18.13 -4.92 30.39
CA MET A 715 -18.96 -4.39 29.30
C MET A 715 -20.32 -5.11 29.22
N SER A 716 -20.39 -6.41 29.53
CA SER A 716 -21.64 -7.18 29.62
C SER A 716 -22.46 -6.75 30.84
N GLU A 717 -21.84 -6.64 32.02
CA GLU A 717 -22.47 -6.13 33.24
C GLU A 717 -22.98 -4.70 33.02
N ALA A 718 -22.20 -3.83 32.35
CA ALA A 718 -22.66 -2.51 31.95
C ALA A 718 -23.83 -2.58 30.96
N LEU A 719 -23.79 -3.45 29.95
CA LEU A 719 -24.89 -3.62 28.99
C LEU A 719 -26.17 -4.19 29.62
N ASP A 720 -26.06 -5.07 30.62
CA ASP A 720 -27.23 -5.61 31.33
C ASP A 720 -27.78 -4.61 32.36
N VAL A 721 -26.92 -3.80 33.00
CA VAL A 721 -27.34 -2.61 33.75
C VAL A 721 -27.97 -1.55 32.84
N ILE A 722 -27.49 -1.38 31.60
CA ILE A 722 -28.10 -0.50 30.60
C ILE A 722 -29.47 -1.03 30.16
N LYS A 723 -29.62 -2.34 29.93
CA LYS A 723 -30.93 -2.95 29.63
C LYS A 723 -31.90 -2.76 30.79
N GLU A 724 -31.47 -3.03 32.03
CA GLU A 724 -32.26 -2.74 33.23
C GLU A 724 -32.65 -1.25 33.32
N ALA A 725 -31.70 -0.34 33.05
CA ALA A 725 -31.95 1.10 33.08
C ALA A 725 -32.93 1.54 32.00
N GLN A 726 -32.79 1.05 30.76
CA GLN A 726 -33.73 1.32 29.66
C GLN A 726 -35.14 0.79 29.97
N PHE A 727 -35.25 -0.43 30.53
CA PHE A 727 -36.53 -1.00 30.98
C PHE A 727 -37.19 -0.18 32.11
N LYS A 728 -36.37 0.48 32.95
CA LYS A 728 -36.84 1.36 34.05
C LYS A 728 -37.15 2.78 33.57
N VAL A 729 -36.44 3.31 32.57
CA VAL A 729 -36.71 4.61 31.92
C VAL A 729 -38.03 4.57 31.15
N ALA A 730 -38.30 3.48 30.43
CA ALA A 730 -39.58 3.23 29.75
C ALA A 730 -40.79 3.10 30.69
N ALA A 731 -40.58 3.16 32.02
CA ALA A 731 -41.60 3.13 33.06
C ALA A 731 -41.58 4.39 33.96
N SER A 732 -41.04 5.51 33.47
CA SER A 732 -40.89 6.77 34.22
C SER A 732 -41.46 7.99 33.47
N ASP A 733 -41.86 9.03 34.21
CA ASP A 733 -42.36 10.28 33.64
C ASP A 733 -41.30 10.95 32.74
N GLU A 734 -41.72 11.47 31.58
CA GLU A 734 -40.85 12.14 30.59
C GLU A 734 -40.02 13.28 31.21
N THR A 735 -40.59 14.00 32.19
CA THR A 735 -39.91 15.08 32.91
C THR A 735 -38.75 14.58 33.77
N GLN A 736 -38.89 13.43 34.43
CA GLN A 736 -37.82 12.82 35.23
C GLN A 736 -36.70 12.28 34.33
N ALA A 737 -37.05 11.73 33.17
CA ALA A 737 -36.06 11.32 32.16
C ALA A 737 -35.27 12.53 31.62
N ALA A 738 -35.94 13.65 31.32
CA ALA A 738 -35.30 14.88 30.87
C ALA A 738 -34.34 15.47 31.92
N ASP A 739 -34.73 15.50 33.20
CA ASP A 739 -33.88 15.99 34.29
C ASP A 739 -32.65 15.08 34.53
N VAL A 740 -32.81 13.75 34.44
CA VAL A 740 -31.69 12.78 34.51
C VAL A 740 -30.70 13.00 33.35
N VAL A 741 -31.20 13.15 32.12
CA VAL A 741 -30.35 13.45 30.94
C VAL A 741 -29.65 14.79 31.10
N LYS A 742 -30.33 15.82 31.62
CA LYS A 742 -29.74 17.14 31.85
C LYS A 742 -28.64 17.12 32.91
N HIS A 743 -28.84 16.41 34.02
CA HIS A 743 -27.79 16.22 35.02
C HIS A 743 -26.58 15.48 34.43
N ALA A 744 -26.81 14.40 33.68
CA ALA A 744 -25.73 13.63 33.07
C ALA A 744 -24.98 14.41 31.98
N CYS A 745 -25.66 15.19 31.14
CA CYS A 745 -25.03 16.07 30.13
C CYS A 745 -24.14 17.14 30.78
N ALA A 746 -24.61 17.75 31.87
CA ALA A 746 -23.83 18.70 32.65
C ALA A 746 -22.60 18.03 33.31
N ALA A 747 -22.76 16.83 33.87
CA ALA A 747 -21.67 16.09 34.51
C ALA A 747 -20.54 15.67 33.56
N VAL A 748 -20.82 15.47 32.26
CA VAL A 748 -19.79 15.16 31.25
C VAL A 748 -19.29 16.36 30.46
N GLY A 749 -19.87 17.55 30.64
CA GLY A 749 -19.49 18.76 29.90
C GLY A 749 -19.97 18.78 28.44
N SER A 750 -21.16 18.23 28.15
CA SER A 750 -21.74 18.32 26.80
C SER A 750 -22.13 19.76 26.43
N LEU A 751 -22.11 20.05 25.12
CA LEU A 751 -22.49 21.38 24.60
C LEU A 751 -23.98 21.67 24.81
N LYS A 752 -24.83 20.66 24.61
CA LYS A 752 -26.28 20.73 24.82
C LYS A 752 -26.68 20.21 26.21
N GLU A 753 -27.77 20.76 26.75
CA GLU A 753 -28.31 20.36 28.06
C GLU A 753 -29.31 19.20 28.00
N GLN A 754 -29.75 18.77 26.80
CA GLN A 754 -30.80 17.76 26.63
C GLN A 754 -30.39 16.62 25.67
N GLU A 755 -29.16 16.62 25.17
CA GLU A 755 -28.66 15.71 24.15
C GLU A 755 -27.15 15.54 24.35
N PHE A 756 -26.64 14.32 24.17
CA PHE A 756 -25.20 14.03 24.24
C PHE A 756 -24.49 14.56 22.97
N ASP A 757 -24.22 15.87 22.93
CA ASP A 757 -23.58 16.55 21.82
C ASP A 757 -22.11 16.86 22.13
N PHE A 758 -21.23 16.19 21.39
CA PHE A 758 -19.78 16.35 21.41
C PHE A 758 -19.29 16.55 19.96
N ARG A 759 -19.14 17.82 19.58
CA ARG A 759 -18.65 18.25 18.26
C ARG A 759 -17.68 19.41 18.44
N PHE A 760 -16.62 19.42 17.65
CA PHE A 760 -15.50 20.35 17.78
C PHE A 760 -15.57 21.44 16.71
N ASN A 761 -15.42 22.69 17.10
CA ASN A 761 -15.13 23.79 16.19
C ASN A 761 -13.60 23.81 15.94
N PRO A 762 -13.11 23.70 14.69
CA PRO A 762 -11.68 23.65 14.41
C PRO A 762 -10.96 24.97 14.64
N ASP A 763 -11.66 26.12 14.56
CA ASP A 763 -11.05 27.45 14.51
C ASP A 763 -11.02 28.21 15.84
N VAL A 764 -11.43 27.56 16.93
CA VAL A 764 -11.51 28.14 18.30
C VAL A 764 -10.19 28.79 18.74
N PHE A 765 -9.04 28.28 18.26
CA PHE A 765 -7.70 28.82 18.51
C PHE A 765 -6.92 29.11 17.20
N SER A 766 -7.61 29.29 16.08
CA SER A 766 -6.97 29.71 14.82
C SER A 766 -6.61 31.21 14.89
N PRO A 767 -5.35 31.61 14.58
CA PRO A 767 -4.89 32.98 14.77
C PRO A 767 -5.58 33.94 13.80
N GLY A 768 -5.89 35.16 14.28
CA GLY A 768 -6.55 36.21 13.49
C GLY A 768 -8.07 36.04 13.31
N ILE A 769 -8.64 34.88 13.64
CA ILE A 769 -10.06 34.60 13.46
C ILE A 769 -10.89 35.19 14.60
N ARG A 770 -11.97 35.89 14.25
CA ARG A 770 -12.90 36.53 15.19
C ARG A 770 -14.21 35.75 15.21
N HIS A 771 -14.58 35.22 16.37
CA HIS A 771 -15.78 34.41 16.55
C HIS A 771 -16.97 35.27 17.00
N VAL A 772 -18.19 34.85 16.66
CA VAL A 772 -19.42 35.39 17.26
C VAL A 772 -19.64 34.70 18.62
N ASP A 773 -19.71 35.47 19.71
CA ASP A 773 -19.93 34.93 21.07
C ASP A 773 -21.15 35.56 21.75
N ASP A 774 -22.31 34.99 21.50
CA ASP A 774 -23.52 35.26 22.30
C ASP A 774 -23.36 34.59 23.67
N SER A 775 -22.93 35.36 24.67
CA SER A 775 -22.73 34.89 26.06
C SER A 775 -24.00 34.35 26.75
N SER A 776 -25.18 34.56 26.15
CA SER A 776 -26.47 33.97 26.54
C SER A 776 -26.79 32.63 25.88
N CYS A 777 -25.98 32.16 24.92
CA CYS A 777 -26.18 30.91 24.20
C CYS A 777 -25.52 29.72 24.92
N HIS A 778 -26.17 28.56 24.91
CA HIS A 778 -25.62 27.33 25.53
C HIS A 778 -24.30 26.87 24.88
N ASN A 779 -23.98 27.30 23.66
CA ASN A 779 -22.78 26.94 22.89
C ASN A 779 -21.69 28.04 22.87
N SER A 780 -21.55 28.85 23.92
CA SER A 780 -20.56 29.96 23.96
C SER A 780 -19.12 29.50 23.67
N ILE A 781 -18.29 30.42 23.14
CA ILE A 781 -16.91 30.11 22.72
C ILE A 781 -16.05 29.59 23.88
N SER A 782 -16.36 30.00 25.12
CA SER A 782 -15.71 29.53 26.34
C SER A 782 -15.87 28.02 26.54
N LYS A 783 -17.09 27.47 26.36
CA LYS A 783 -17.30 26.01 26.42
C LYS A 783 -16.58 25.28 25.28
N GLN A 784 -16.53 25.87 24.09
CA GLN A 784 -15.81 25.29 22.95
C GLN A 784 -14.29 25.23 23.20
N LYS A 785 -13.72 26.29 23.82
CA LYS A 785 -12.33 26.31 24.30
C LYS A 785 -12.08 25.22 25.33
N GLN A 786 -12.95 25.09 26.34
CA GLN A 786 -12.84 24.06 27.37
C GLN A 786 -12.94 22.64 26.79
N LEU A 787 -13.89 22.35 25.89
CA LEU A 787 -14.05 21.03 25.27
C LEU A 787 -12.79 20.55 24.53
N ILE A 788 -12.04 21.45 23.90
CA ILE A 788 -10.75 21.14 23.25
C ILE A 788 -9.65 20.92 24.29
N GLN A 789 -9.65 21.67 25.41
CA GLN A 789 -8.72 21.48 26.52
C GLN A 789 -8.95 20.12 27.20
N ASP A 790 -10.19 19.77 27.53
CA ASP A 790 -10.61 18.47 28.08
C ASP A 790 -10.14 17.29 27.20
N ALA A 791 -10.25 17.41 25.87
CA ALA A 791 -9.79 16.37 24.93
C ALA A 791 -8.27 16.29 24.81
N ALA A 792 -7.58 17.43 24.89
CA ALA A 792 -6.12 17.52 24.89
C ALA A 792 -5.51 17.01 26.21
N GLU A 793 -6.20 17.21 27.34
CA GLU A 793 -5.84 16.67 28.65
C GLU A 793 -6.06 15.15 28.73
N PHE A 794 -7.18 14.65 28.20
CA PHE A 794 -7.48 13.21 28.10
C PHE A 794 -6.36 12.41 27.41
N LEU A 795 -5.77 12.98 26.36
CA LEU A 795 -4.62 12.40 25.65
C LEU A 795 -3.47 12.09 26.63
N VAL A 796 -3.09 13.07 27.45
CA VAL A 796 -1.95 12.98 28.35
C VAL A 796 -2.27 12.16 29.62
N THR A 797 -3.45 12.38 30.21
CA THR A 797 -3.83 11.83 31.53
C THR A 797 -4.39 10.42 31.47
N LYS A 798 -5.06 10.02 30.37
CA LYS A 798 -5.63 8.67 30.18
C LYS A 798 -4.98 7.92 29.03
N GLN A 799 -4.89 8.52 27.84
CA GLN A 799 -4.54 7.77 26.62
C GLN A 799 -3.06 7.33 26.59
N LEU A 800 -2.12 8.19 26.99
CA LEU A 800 -0.71 7.81 27.14
C LEU A 800 -0.51 6.68 28.17
N PRO A 801 -1.05 6.75 29.41
CA PRO A 801 -1.01 5.62 30.35
C PRO A 801 -1.67 4.34 29.81
N SER A 802 -2.80 4.45 29.10
CA SER A 802 -3.52 3.30 28.55
C SER A 802 -2.66 2.55 27.51
N PHE A 803 -2.07 3.27 26.56
CA PHE A 803 -1.15 2.72 25.56
C PHE A 803 0.01 1.93 26.21
N ILE A 804 0.64 2.50 27.23
CA ILE A 804 1.74 1.83 27.97
C ILE A 804 1.23 0.56 28.67
N LYS A 805 0.05 0.62 29.32
CA LYS A 805 -0.57 -0.50 30.04
C LYS A 805 -0.97 -1.65 29.11
N GLU A 806 -1.45 -1.36 27.90
CA GLU A 806 -1.76 -2.38 26.89
C GLU A 806 -0.51 -3.17 26.50
N HIS A 807 0.61 -2.47 26.27
CA HIS A 807 1.87 -3.10 25.87
C HIS A 807 2.49 -3.98 26.99
N MET A 808 2.14 -3.74 28.26
CA MET A 808 2.49 -4.64 29.38
C MET A 808 1.77 -6.00 29.32
N ASN A 809 0.72 -6.15 28.51
CA ASN A 809 0.03 -7.42 28.27
C ASN A 809 0.61 -8.19 27.06
N HIS A 810 1.53 -7.59 26.30
CA HIS A 810 2.16 -8.17 25.10
C HIS A 810 1.19 -8.70 24.03
N SER A 811 -0.02 -8.14 23.91
CA SER A 811 -1.04 -8.65 22.97
C SER A 811 -0.67 -8.47 21.49
N SER A 812 0.17 -7.49 21.17
CA SER A 812 0.74 -7.22 19.84
C SER A 812 1.96 -6.31 19.95
N PRO A 813 3.16 -6.85 20.29
CA PRO A 813 4.36 -6.04 20.49
C PRO A 813 4.83 -5.39 19.17
N PRO A 814 5.02 -4.06 19.11
CA PRO A 814 5.60 -3.40 17.95
C PRO A 814 7.01 -3.94 17.64
N MET A 815 7.23 -4.33 16.39
CA MET A 815 8.49 -4.91 15.92
C MET A 815 9.51 -3.85 15.48
N ASP A 816 9.04 -2.75 14.87
CA ASP A 816 9.89 -1.64 14.43
C ASP A 816 9.20 -0.27 14.61
N GLY A 817 9.94 0.81 14.27
CA GLY A 817 9.46 2.18 14.39
C GLY A 817 8.25 2.52 13.51
N THR A 818 7.95 1.74 12.47
CA THR A 818 6.74 1.87 11.65
C THR A 818 5.56 1.25 12.38
N SER A 819 5.68 0.02 12.89
CA SER A 819 4.64 -0.60 13.73
C SER A 819 4.36 0.20 15.01
N LEU A 820 5.38 0.80 15.63
CA LEU A 820 5.21 1.74 16.75
C LEU A 820 4.46 3.01 16.31
N THR A 821 4.76 3.52 15.12
CA THR A 821 4.05 4.69 14.56
C THR A 821 2.57 4.39 14.31
N GLU A 822 2.26 3.19 13.83
CA GLU A 822 0.88 2.72 13.60
C GLU A 822 0.12 2.51 14.92
N ALA A 823 0.75 1.85 15.90
CA ALA A 823 0.17 1.60 17.22
C ALA A 823 -0.11 2.91 18.00
N LEU A 824 0.74 3.93 17.88
CA LEU A 824 0.48 5.26 18.43
C LEU A 824 -0.69 5.94 17.71
N HIS A 825 -0.71 5.90 16.37
CA HIS A 825 -1.78 6.53 15.59
C HIS A 825 -3.16 5.86 15.78
N SER A 826 -3.24 4.53 15.97
CA SER A 826 -4.51 3.84 16.25
C SER A 826 -5.10 4.23 17.60
N HIS A 827 -4.24 4.54 18.58
CA HIS A 827 -4.61 5.13 19.86
C HIS A 827 -4.90 6.64 19.79
N GLY A 828 -4.86 7.27 18.60
CA GLY A 828 -5.01 8.71 18.43
C GLY A 828 -3.81 9.54 18.91
N ILE A 829 -2.72 8.91 19.36
CA ILE A 829 -1.52 9.59 19.84
C ILE A 829 -0.72 10.11 18.63
N ASN A 830 -0.39 11.40 18.66
CA ASN A 830 0.43 12.02 17.62
C ASN A 830 1.93 11.83 17.93
N ILE A 831 2.75 11.58 16.91
CA ILE A 831 4.20 11.31 17.03
C ILE A 831 4.99 12.43 17.74
N ARG A 832 4.46 13.65 17.86
CA ARG A 832 5.05 14.70 18.73
C ARG A 832 5.17 14.26 20.20
N TYR A 833 4.29 13.39 20.69
CA TYR A 833 4.33 12.83 22.05
C TYR A 833 5.40 11.75 22.27
N LEU A 834 6.16 11.34 21.24
CA LEU A 834 7.13 10.26 21.34
C LEU A 834 8.15 10.48 22.47
N GLY A 835 8.58 11.71 22.74
CA GLY A 835 9.46 12.03 23.88
C GLY A 835 8.83 11.73 25.24
N LYS A 836 7.55 12.07 25.44
CA LYS A 836 6.81 11.75 26.68
C LYS A 836 6.56 10.24 26.81
N VAL A 837 6.25 9.55 25.71
CA VAL A 837 6.16 8.07 25.67
C VAL A 837 7.49 7.44 26.11
N ILE A 838 8.63 7.93 25.62
CA ILE A 838 9.96 7.44 26.01
C ILE A 838 10.23 7.68 27.52
N TYR A 839 9.87 8.83 28.09
CA TYR A 839 9.98 9.07 29.55
C TYR A 839 9.06 8.19 30.41
N MET A 840 7.98 7.63 29.85
CA MET A 840 7.14 6.65 30.53
C MET A 840 7.73 5.24 30.42
N LEU A 841 8.24 4.87 29.24
CA LEU A 841 8.91 3.58 29.00
C LEU A 841 10.22 3.44 29.79
N GLU A 842 11.01 4.50 29.95
CA GLU A 842 12.26 4.51 30.75
C GLU A 842 12.05 4.04 32.21
N LYS A 843 10.82 4.19 32.74
CA LYS A 843 10.46 3.81 34.11
C LYS A 843 10.04 2.34 34.23
N ILE A 844 9.94 1.59 33.12
CA ILE A 844 9.34 0.24 33.08
C ILE A 844 10.32 -0.73 32.40
N PRO A 845 11.26 -1.36 33.14
CA PRO A 845 12.25 -2.28 32.57
C PRO A 845 11.66 -3.44 31.76
N ARG A 846 10.44 -3.89 32.08
CA ARG A 846 9.74 -4.94 31.32
C ARG A 846 9.39 -4.54 29.86
N LEU A 847 9.50 -3.26 29.51
CA LEU A 847 9.26 -2.74 28.16
C LEU A 847 10.55 -2.20 27.50
N GLU A 848 11.73 -2.68 27.91
CA GLU A 848 13.03 -2.26 27.36
C GLU A 848 13.13 -2.39 25.83
N TYR A 849 12.59 -3.48 25.24
CA TYR A 849 12.50 -3.65 23.78
C TYR A 849 11.76 -2.48 23.10
N LEU A 850 10.66 -2.02 23.70
CA LEU A 850 9.79 -0.96 23.17
C LEU A 850 10.40 0.42 23.41
N TYR A 851 11.04 0.63 24.57
CA TYR A 851 11.87 1.80 24.86
C TYR A 851 12.96 1.97 23.80
N ARG A 852 13.69 0.89 23.47
CA ARG A 852 14.74 0.92 22.43
C ARG A 852 14.18 1.21 21.05
N ILE A 853 13.07 0.60 20.64
CA ILE A 853 12.42 0.90 19.35
C ILE A 853 12.00 2.37 19.28
N ALA A 854 11.47 2.94 20.36
CA ALA A 854 11.14 4.37 20.45
C ALA A 854 12.37 5.28 20.37
N ILE A 855 13.49 4.90 21.00
CA ILE A 855 14.78 5.60 20.90
C ILE A 855 15.35 5.55 19.47
N ILE A 856 15.29 4.41 18.78
CA ILE A 856 15.68 4.32 17.36
C ILE A 856 14.80 5.23 16.50
N GLU A 857 13.48 5.20 16.70
CA GLU A 857 12.52 5.97 15.90
C GLU A 857 12.67 7.50 16.09
N ILE A 858 12.93 7.98 17.32
CA ILE A 858 13.15 9.41 17.58
C ILE A 858 14.49 9.90 17.00
N ILE A 859 15.56 9.09 17.11
CA ILE A 859 16.87 9.39 16.49
C ILE A 859 16.71 9.43 14.96
N VAL A 860 16.12 8.41 14.34
CA VAL A 860 15.95 8.33 12.88
C VAL A 860 15.11 9.49 12.33
N ARG A 861 14.06 9.92 13.05
CA ARG A 861 13.24 11.09 12.65
C ARG A 861 14.01 12.41 12.74
N ALA A 862 14.77 12.63 13.81
CA ALA A 862 15.64 13.79 13.93
C ALA A 862 16.72 13.82 12.84
N THR A 863 17.40 12.69 12.59
CA THR A 863 18.37 12.54 11.50
C THR A 863 17.72 12.79 10.13
N LYS A 864 16.45 12.39 9.91
CA LYS A 864 15.71 12.72 8.67
C LYS A 864 15.51 14.24 8.48
N HIS A 865 15.14 14.98 9.54
CA HIS A 865 14.98 16.44 9.44
C HIS A 865 16.30 17.11 9.02
N ILE A 866 17.39 16.71 9.67
CA ILE A 866 18.74 17.22 9.39
C ILE A 866 19.20 16.83 7.98
N TYR A 867 19.01 15.56 7.58
CA TYR A 867 19.35 15.03 6.26
C TYR A 867 18.67 15.81 5.12
N TYR A 868 17.37 16.10 5.24
CA TYR A 868 16.64 16.84 4.20
C TYR A 868 17.17 18.27 4.03
N SER A 869 17.54 18.94 5.12
CA SER A 869 18.17 20.28 5.05
C SER A 869 19.50 20.29 4.30
N TYR A 870 20.30 19.22 4.39
CA TYR A 870 21.56 19.10 3.65
C TYR A 870 21.34 18.68 2.18
N MET A 871 20.46 17.71 1.92
CA MET A 871 20.31 17.12 0.57
C MET A 871 19.62 18.05 -0.43
N GLN A 872 18.68 18.90 0.00
CA GLN A 872 17.95 19.81 -0.90
C GLN A 872 18.89 20.69 -1.75
N ASN A 873 19.96 21.20 -1.14
CA ASN A 873 20.92 22.11 -1.78
C ASN A 873 22.15 21.39 -2.36
N THR A 874 22.18 20.05 -2.35
CA THR A 874 23.32 19.27 -2.85
C THR A 874 23.23 19.03 -4.35
N ASP A 875 24.29 19.39 -5.09
CA ASP A 875 24.42 19.10 -6.52
C ASP A 875 24.35 17.58 -6.81
N VAL A 876 23.69 17.22 -7.91
CA VAL A 876 23.51 15.85 -8.38
C VAL A 876 24.86 15.14 -8.55
N MET A 877 25.89 15.84 -9.05
CA MET A 877 27.23 15.26 -9.23
C MET A 877 27.92 14.88 -7.91
N GLN A 878 27.46 15.40 -6.78
CA GLN A 878 28.07 15.18 -5.46
C GLN A 878 27.14 14.40 -4.50
N LEU A 879 25.92 14.06 -4.92
CA LEU A 879 24.89 13.49 -4.06
C LEU A 879 25.29 12.14 -3.43
N SER A 880 25.92 11.23 -4.18
CA SER A 880 26.44 9.95 -3.66
C SER A 880 27.56 10.15 -2.62
N ASN A 881 28.44 11.14 -2.84
CA ASN A 881 29.49 11.54 -1.90
C ASN A 881 28.89 12.18 -0.64
N ALA A 882 27.88 13.05 -0.78
CA ALA A 882 27.20 13.67 0.34
C ALA A 882 26.44 12.67 1.21
N ILE A 883 25.71 11.73 0.60
CA ILE A 883 24.98 10.68 1.32
C ILE A 883 25.96 9.73 2.03
N SER A 884 27.02 9.28 1.36
CA SER A 884 28.02 8.39 1.99
C SER A 884 28.83 9.09 3.09
N HIS A 885 29.20 10.37 2.92
CA HIS A 885 29.80 11.19 3.98
C HIS A 885 28.85 11.36 5.19
N PHE A 886 27.57 11.61 4.94
CA PHE A 886 26.53 11.74 5.98
C PHE A 886 26.32 10.43 6.75
N LEU A 887 26.24 9.28 6.06
CA LEU A 887 26.14 7.96 6.70
C LEU A 887 27.38 7.61 7.52
N ASN A 888 28.59 7.94 7.02
CA ASN A 888 29.81 7.81 7.82
C ASN A 888 29.76 8.71 9.07
N CYS A 889 29.31 9.97 8.96
CA CYS A 889 29.17 10.87 10.12
C CYS A 889 28.13 10.37 11.15
N PHE A 890 27.05 9.73 10.69
CA PHE A 890 25.96 9.27 11.55
C PHE A 890 26.27 7.94 12.25
N LEU A 891 26.86 6.97 11.53
CA LEU A 891 26.93 5.57 11.95
C LEU A 891 28.35 4.99 12.14
N SER A 892 29.40 5.63 11.61
CA SER A 892 30.77 5.09 11.65
C SER A 892 31.58 5.62 12.82
N SER A 893 32.37 4.73 13.42
CA SER A 893 33.31 5.02 14.51
C SER A 893 34.73 5.34 14.01
N GLY A 894 34.95 5.25 12.69
CA GLY A 894 36.23 5.52 12.04
C GLY A 894 36.52 7.01 11.79
N PRO A 895 37.72 7.36 11.30
CA PRO A 895 38.01 8.72 10.86
C PRO A 895 37.19 9.04 9.61
N VAL A 896 36.19 9.91 9.74
CA VAL A 896 35.52 10.49 8.58
C VAL A 896 36.47 11.44 7.89
N HIS A 897 37.09 10.99 6.80
CA HIS A 897 37.83 11.86 5.89
C HIS A 897 36.85 12.84 5.26
N ALA A 898 37.09 14.15 5.40
CA ALA A 898 36.32 15.16 4.67
C ALA A 898 36.41 14.87 3.16
N ALA A 899 35.27 14.78 2.48
CA ALA A 899 35.22 14.36 1.09
C ALA A 899 36.08 15.29 0.23
N SER A 900 37.11 14.72 -0.40
CA SER A 900 38.01 15.48 -1.27
C SER A 900 37.28 15.87 -2.55
N ASN A 901 37.28 17.16 -2.90
CA ASN A 901 36.79 17.63 -4.20
C ASN A 901 37.49 16.85 -5.33
N SER A 902 36.78 15.90 -5.95
CA SER A 902 37.26 14.97 -6.98
C SER A 902 37.48 15.62 -8.36
N ASN A 903 37.73 16.93 -8.39
CA ASN A 903 38.00 17.77 -9.56
C ASN A 903 39.50 17.92 -9.87
N ASP A 904 40.30 16.85 -9.70
CA ASP A 904 41.71 16.83 -10.15
C ASP A 904 42.02 15.73 -11.19
N SER A 905 41.05 15.49 -12.08
CA SER A 905 41.18 14.62 -13.26
C SER A 905 41.83 15.32 -14.47
N SER A 906 42.50 16.47 -14.30
CA SER A 906 42.99 17.30 -15.42
C SER A 906 44.42 17.84 -15.30
N LYS A 907 45.31 17.23 -14.49
CA LYS A 907 46.74 17.61 -14.39
C LYS A 907 47.72 16.66 -15.12
N SER A 908 47.38 16.28 -16.36
CA SER A 908 48.36 15.63 -17.25
C SER A 908 49.35 16.65 -17.86
N ASN A 909 50.61 16.55 -17.44
CA ASN A 909 51.83 16.98 -18.13
C ASN A 909 51.76 18.17 -19.12
N ARG A 910 52.21 19.36 -18.68
CA ARG A 910 52.96 20.30 -19.56
C ARG A 910 53.93 21.19 -18.79
N ARG A 911 55.23 20.89 -18.87
CA ARG A 911 56.32 21.80 -18.46
C ARG A 911 56.48 22.89 -19.53
N GLY A 912 56.27 24.16 -19.18
CA GLY A 912 56.48 25.28 -20.11
C GLY A 912 56.63 26.63 -19.39
N LYS A 913 57.76 27.33 -19.61
CA LYS A 913 58.01 28.67 -19.05
C LYS A 913 57.41 29.75 -19.96
N LYS A 914 56.71 30.73 -19.38
CA LYS A 914 57.03 32.18 -19.51
C LYS A 914 56.20 33.05 -18.56
N LYS A 915 56.79 34.18 -18.16
CA LYS A 915 56.11 35.31 -17.50
C LYS A 915 55.38 36.15 -18.56
N TYR A 916 54.36 36.94 -18.19
CA TYR A 916 54.41 38.41 -18.35
C TYR A 916 53.31 39.16 -17.54
N THR A 917 53.67 40.37 -17.08
CA THR A 917 52.84 41.52 -16.61
C THR A 917 51.55 41.36 -15.79
N LYS A 918 51.51 42.08 -14.66
CA LYS A 918 50.29 42.66 -14.07
C LYS A 918 49.78 43.83 -14.92
N ILE A 919 48.47 44.01 -15.01
CA ILE A 919 47.79 45.32 -15.14
C ILE A 919 46.66 45.32 -14.09
N ALA A 920 46.28 46.50 -13.58
CA ALA A 920 45.32 46.65 -12.48
C ALA A 920 44.08 47.46 -12.90
N ASN A 921 43.01 47.31 -12.12
CA ASN A 921 41.82 48.16 -12.02
C ASN A 921 40.97 48.35 -13.28
N GLY A 922 39.83 47.62 -13.31
CA GLY A 922 38.61 48.01 -14.01
C GLY A 922 37.42 47.57 -13.16
N SER A 923 36.54 48.51 -12.78
CA SER A 923 35.38 48.25 -11.92
C SER A 923 34.13 47.98 -12.75
N GLY A 924 33.47 46.84 -12.54
CA GLY A 924 32.19 46.52 -13.16
C GLY A 924 31.63 45.19 -12.68
N ASN A 925 30.31 45.14 -12.50
CA ASN A 925 29.45 43.97 -12.24
C ASN A 925 29.97 42.89 -11.28
N LYS A 926 29.48 42.95 -10.03
CA LYS A 926 29.17 41.73 -9.28
C LYS A 926 28.01 41.01 -9.98
N ASN A 927 28.29 40.07 -10.87
CA ASN A 927 27.30 39.03 -11.18
C ASN A 927 27.21 38.11 -9.96
N THR A 928 25.99 37.88 -9.47
CA THR A 928 25.71 36.91 -8.40
C THR A 928 25.79 35.50 -8.96
N SER A 929 26.98 34.90 -8.90
CA SER A 929 27.09 33.44 -8.91
C SER A 929 26.37 32.89 -7.67
N VAL A 930 25.41 31.99 -7.87
CA VAL A 930 24.87 31.16 -6.79
C VAL A 930 26.06 30.47 -6.11
N GLY A 931 26.11 30.52 -4.77
CA GLY A 931 27.21 29.95 -4.02
C GLY A 931 27.09 28.44 -3.92
N ASP A 932 28.17 27.72 -4.23
CA ASP A 932 28.32 26.28 -3.98
C ASP A 932 28.40 26.03 -2.45
N ASN A 933 27.25 26.13 -1.77
CA ASN A 933 27.11 25.93 -0.33
C ASN A 933 27.17 24.43 0.02
N ASN A 934 28.36 23.86 -0.15
CA ASN A 934 28.71 22.50 0.28
C ASN A 934 28.82 22.39 1.81
N ASP A 935 27.78 22.84 2.52
CA ASP A 935 27.71 22.82 3.98
C ASP A 935 27.79 21.40 4.56
N TRP A 936 27.40 20.40 3.77
CA TRP A 936 27.53 18.98 4.07
C TRP A 936 29.00 18.53 4.24
N LEU A 937 29.98 19.16 3.57
CA LEU A 937 31.41 18.85 3.74
C LEU A 937 31.91 19.16 5.16
N ASN A 938 31.31 20.15 5.81
CA ASN A 938 31.66 20.59 7.16
C ASN A 938 31.00 19.73 8.25
N VAL A 939 30.15 18.76 7.87
CA VAL A 939 29.54 17.81 8.81
C VAL A 939 30.61 16.85 9.32
N THR A 940 30.56 16.60 10.63
CA THR A 940 31.41 15.66 11.36
C THR A 940 30.56 14.87 12.35
N PRO A 941 30.99 13.70 12.85
CA PRO A 941 30.23 12.92 13.84
C PRO A 941 29.79 13.75 15.06
N LYS A 942 30.69 14.59 15.60
CA LYS A 942 30.36 15.47 16.73
C LYS A 942 29.40 16.60 16.36
N SER A 943 29.43 17.10 15.12
CA SER A 943 28.44 18.10 14.67
C SER A 943 27.06 17.46 14.52
N ILE A 944 26.95 16.32 13.83
CA ILE A 944 25.66 15.70 13.53
C ILE A 944 24.96 15.17 14.79
N TRP A 945 25.67 14.54 15.74
CA TRP A 945 25.05 14.07 16.99
C TRP A 945 24.64 15.23 17.93
N ASN A 946 25.36 16.36 17.92
CA ASN A 946 24.89 17.57 18.59
C ASN A 946 23.68 18.22 17.90
N GLN A 947 23.57 18.13 16.57
CA GLN A 947 22.36 18.55 15.84
C GLN A 947 21.19 17.61 16.17
N ILE A 948 21.39 16.30 16.18
CA ILE A 948 20.37 15.30 16.56
C ILE A 948 19.83 15.57 17.97
N ARG A 949 20.69 15.78 18.97
CA ARG A 949 20.23 16.12 20.34
C ARG A 949 19.40 17.40 20.38
N LYS A 950 19.84 18.46 19.68
CA LYS A 950 19.08 19.73 19.59
C LYS A 950 17.74 19.55 18.91
N GLU A 951 17.72 18.83 17.79
CA GLU A 951 16.50 18.53 17.02
C GLU A 951 15.49 17.78 17.90
N ILE A 952 15.94 16.71 18.57
CA ILE A 952 15.12 15.89 19.48
C ILE A 952 14.51 16.73 20.60
N LYS A 953 15.32 17.56 21.29
CA LYS A 953 14.80 18.43 22.35
C LYS A 953 13.83 19.50 21.83
N SER A 954 14.10 20.07 20.65
CA SER A 954 13.29 21.16 20.07
C SER A 954 11.98 20.73 19.39
N TYR A 955 11.79 19.44 19.11
CA TYR A 955 10.61 18.93 18.39
C TYR A 955 9.79 17.92 19.23
N TRP A 956 10.43 17.16 20.12
CA TRP A 956 9.78 16.12 20.95
C TRP A 956 9.90 16.34 22.46
N ASP A 957 10.55 17.41 22.91
CA ASP A 957 10.87 17.68 24.33
C ASP A 957 11.53 16.47 25.04
N TYR A 958 12.56 15.87 24.42
CA TYR A 958 13.33 14.77 25.01
C TYR A 958 14.83 15.07 25.09
N ASP A 959 15.45 14.78 26.23
CA ASP A 959 16.88 14.99 26.48
C ASP A 959 17.68 13.71 26.21
N LEU A 960 18.15 13.56 24.96
CA LEU A 960 18.95 12.40 24.52
C LEU A 960 20.30 12.32 25.26
N LYS A 961 20.53 11.19 25.94
CA LYS A 961 21.64 10.98 26.90
C LYS A 961 22.97 10.55 26.28
N CYS A 962 23.07 10.44 24.95
CA CYS A 962 24.29 10.12 24.21
C CYS A 962 24.78 11.29 23.33
N ASP A 963 26.06 11.27 22.95
CA ASP A 963 26.74 12.29 22.13
C ASP A 963 27.42 11.72 20.86
N SER A 964 27.39 10.40 20.69
CA SER A 964 27.90 9.68 19.52
C SER A 964 27.13 8.36 19.31
N ILE A 965 27.39 7.66 18.21
CA ILE A 965 26.80 6.35 17.94
C ILE A 965 27.27 5.29 18.95
N GLU A 966 28.51 5.37 19.43
CA GLU A 966 29.05 4.45 20.44
C GLU A 966 28.35 4.63 21.78
N THR A 967 28.25 5.87 22.28
CA THR A 967 27.56 6.15 23.54
C THR A 967 26.06 5.88 23.45
N ALA A 968 25.48 5.93 22.24
CA ALA A 968 24.11 5.49 22.01
C ALA A 968 23.95 3.95 22.12
N ILE A 969 24.87 3.18 21.53
CA ILE A 969 24.84 1.70 21.61
C ILE A 969 25.11 1.22 23.04
N GLU A 970 26.05 1.84 23.75
CA GLU A 970 26.40 1.50 25.14
C GLU A 970 25.25 1.79 26.13
N ILE A 971 24.43 2.83 25.89
CA ILE A 971 23.31 3.22 26.77
C ILE A 971 21.99 2.52 26.38
N TYR A 972 21.73 2.33 25.09
CA TYR A 972 20.42 1.90 24.58
C TYR A 972 20.42 0.53 23.88
N GLY A 973 21.58 -0.14 23.73
CA GLY A 973 21.67 -1.54 23.31
C GLY A 973 21.08 -1.88 21.94
N PHE A 974 21.15 -0.98 20.94
CA PHE A 974 20.67 -1.23 19.57
C PHE A 974 21.78 -1.59 18.59
N HIS A 975 21.44 -2.34 17.54
CA HIS A 975 22.36 -2.68 16.45
C HIS A 975 22.44 -1.56 15.41
N ARG A 976 23.64 -1.23 14.91
CA ARG A 976 23.82 -0.21 13.86
C ARG A 976 23.06 -0.53 12.56
N MET A 977 22.96 -1.82 12.22
CA MET A 977 22.26 -2.27 11.02
C MET A 977 20.74 -1.97 11.08
N SER A 978 20.13 -2.07 12.26
CA SER A 978 18.72 -1.73 12.48
C SER A 978 18.48 -0.22 12.30
N VAL A 979 19.40 0.62 12.77
CA VAL A 979 19.37 2.08 12.56
C VAL A 979 19.58 2.43 11.08
N LEU A 980 20.50 1.76 10.38
CA LEU A 980 20.72 1.93 8.94
C LEU A 980 19.46 1.58 8.14
N ARG A 981 18.85 0.40 8.37
CA ARG A 981 17.57 -0.02 7.77
C ARG A 981 16.50 1.04 8.00
N ALA A 982 16.27 1.40 9.27
CA ALA A 982 15.22 2.34 9.65
C ALA A 982 15.43 3.72 9.02
N PHE A 983 16.68 4.21 8.94
CA PHE A 983 17.00 5.47 8.27
C PHE A 983 16.77 5.39 6.76
N CYS A 984 17.35 4.40 6.06
CA CYS A 984 17.21 4.21 4.62
C CYS A 984 15.74 4.15 4.18
N LEU A 985 14.89 3.42 4.92
CA LEU A 985 13.45 3.36 4.68
C LEU A 985 12.72 4.68 5.00
N LYS A 986 13.17 5.47 5.98
CA LYS A 986 12.52 6.75 6.34
C LYS A 986 12.81 7.86 5.34
N VAL A 987 13.98 7.84 4.71
CA VAL A 987 14.46 8.93 3.81
C VAL A 987 14.50 8.57 2.33
N GLY A 988 14.48 7.28 1.98
CA GLY A 988 14.48 6.78 0.59
C GLY A 988 15.87 6.53 0.00
N ILE A 989 16.77 5.85 0.72
CA ILE A 989 18.09 5.46 0.19
C ILE A 989 18.15 3.95 -0.07
N GLN A 990 18.69 3.56 -1.22
CA GLN A 990 19.07 2.18 -1.53
C GLN A 990 20.60 2.03 -1.44
N VAL A 991 21.07 1.15 -0.57
CA VAL A 991 22.51 0.86 -0.38
C VAL A 991 22.93 -0.47 -0.99
N LEU A 992 24.23 -0.61 -1.25
CA LEU A 992 24.84 -1.84 -1.75
C LEU A 992 24.74 -3.00 -0.73
N LEU A 993 24.23 -4.15 -1.17
CA LEU A 993 24.17 -5.38 -0.36
C LEU A 993 25.58 -5.97 -0.18
N ARG A 994 26.26 -5.53 0.89
CA ARG A 994 27.52 -6.10 1.38
C ARG A 994 27.64 -5.96 2.88
N GLU A 995 28.64 -6.63 3.46
CA GLU A 995 28.95 -6.43 4.88
C GLU A 995 29.60 -5.06 5.14
N TYR A 996 28.99 -4.28 6.03
CA TYR A 996 29.48 -2.98 6.49
C TYR A 996 30.21 -3.14 7.82
N HIS A 997 31.40 -2.55 7.92
CA HIS A 997 32.26 -2.65 9.10
C HIS A 997 32.42 -1.24 9.70
N PHE A 998 31.78 -0.99 10.84
CA PHE A 998 31.65 0.35 11.42
C PHE A 998 32.86 0.81 12.26
N ASP A 999 33.65 -0.13 12.79
CA ASP A 999 34.78 0.15 13.69
C ASP A 999 36.14 0.34 12.97
N LEU A 1000 36.15 0.46 11.63
CA LEU A 1000 37.38 0.54 10.83
C LEU A 1000 38.12 1.89 10.97
N ARG A 1001 39.15 1.90 11.81
CA ARG A 1001 39.98 3.10 12.08
C ARG A 1001 40.82 3.63 10.90
N ASN A 1002 40.88 2.92 9.78
CA ASN A 1002 41.76 3.24 8.64
C ASN A 1002 41.01 3.43 7.30
N LYS A 1003 39.68 3.27 7.26
CA LYS A 1003 38.87 3.44 6.05
C LYS A 1003 37.42 3.77 6.42
N SER A 1004 36.80 4.70 5.71
CA SER A 1004 35.35 4.97 5.76
C SER A 1004 34.52 3.69 5.54
N THR A 1005 33.43 3.55 6.29
CA THR A 1005 32.51 2.40 6.21
C THR A 1005 31.69 2.43 4.91
N PHE A 1006 31.26 3.63 4.49
CA PHE A 1006 30.54 3.91 3.23
C PHE A 1006 31.43 4.73 2.28
N ASN A 1007 31.19 4.57 0.98
CA ASN A 1007 31.86 5.22 -0.16
C ASN A 1007 30.77 5.63 -1.18
N GLU A 1008 31.10 6.41 -2.21
CA GLU A 1008 30.12 6.83 -3.23
C GLU A 1008 29.43 5.65 -3.94
N GLU A 1009 30.20 4.61 -4.30
CA GLU A 1009 29.75 3.35 -4.91
C GLU A 1009 28.82 2.51 -4.02
N ASP A 1010 28.67 2.83 -2.73
CA ASP A 1010 27.75 2.14 -1.82
C ASP A 1010 26.32 2.70 -1.91
N ILE A 1011 26.12 3.84 -2.56
CA ILE A 1011 24.83 4.54 -2.68
C ILE A 1011 24.27 4.27 -4.09
N LEU A 1012 23.45 3.23 -4.21
CA LEU A 1012 22.99 2.75 -5.52
C LEU A 1012 21.83 3.57 -6.10
N ASN A 1013 20.92 4.05 -5.24
CA ASN A 1013 19.78 4.86 -5.67
C ASN A 1013 19.19 5.70 -4.52
N VAL A 1014 18.42 6.73 -4.89
CA VAL A 1014 17.49 7.44 -4.00
C VAL A 1014 16.08 7.23 -4.57
N PHE A 1015 15.12 6.81 -3.75
CA PHE A 1015 13.74 6.50 -4.16
C PHE A 1015 12.70 7.35 -3.41
N PRO A 1016 11.52 7.62 -4.01
CA PRO A 1016 10.48 8.43 -3.40
C PRO A 1016 9.77 7.73 -2.24
N ILE A 1017 9.52 8.47 -1.14
CA ILE A 1017 8.68 8.03 -0.02
C ILE A 1017 7.27 8.64 -0.21
N VAL A 1018 6.44 7.87 -0.92
CA VAL A 1018 5.07 8.22 -1.31
C VAL A 1018 4.11 8.09 -0.13
N LYS A 1019 3.13 9.00 -0.03
CA LYS A 1019 2.03 8.97 0.94
C LYS A 1019 0.75 9.33 0.22
N HIS A 1020 -0.25 8.46 0.31
CA HIS A 1020 -1.53 8.60 -0.38
C HIS A 1020 -2.65 8.08 0.52
N ILE A 1021 -3.88 8.10 0.02
CA ILE A 1021 -5.02 7.45 0.68
C ILE A 1021 -5.00 5.97 0.28
N SER A 1022 -5.35 5.07 1.19
CA SER A 1022 -5.69 3.69 0.81
C SER A 1022 -7.20 3.58 0.72
N PRO A 1023 -7.79 3.44 -0.48
CA PRO A 1023 -9.17 2.99 -0.61
C PRO A 1023 -9.35 1.69 0.17
N ARG A 1024 -10.48 1.54 0.86
CA ARG A 1024 -10.84 0.35 1.63
C ARG A 1024 -12.01 -0.35 0.96
N ALA A 1025 -12.03 -1.68 1.01
CA ALA A 1025 -13.20 -2.46 0.66
C ALA A 1025 -14.12 -2.53 1.89
N SER A 1026 -15.08 -1.61 2.00
CA SER A 1026 -15.85 -1.40 3.24
C SER A 1026 -16.71 -2.61 3.60
N ASP A 1027 -17.37 -3.24 2.62
CA ASP A 1027 -18.13 -4.47 2.87
C ASP A 1027 -17.22 -5.62 3.30
N ALA A 1028 -16.11 -5.83 2.60
CA ALA A 1028 -15.18 -6.92 2.91
C ALA A 1028 -14.53 -6.76 4.29
N TYR A 1029 -14.24 -5.52 4.72
CA TYR A 1029 -13.77 -5.21 6.07
C TYR A 1029 -14.83 -5.52 7.15
N ASN A 1030 -16.11 -5.28 6.85
CA ASN A 1030 -17.22 -5.64 7.76
C ASN A 1030 -17.38 -7.17 7.90
N PHE A 1031 -17.26 -7.92 6.80
CA PHE A 1031 -17.19 -9.39 6.85
C PHE A 1031 -15.99 -9.88 7.66
N TYR A 1032 -14.80 -9.31 7.44
CA TYR A 1032 -13.57 -9.68 8.14
C TYR A 1032 -13.65 -9.44 9.66
N THR A 1033 -14.13 -8.27 10.08
CA THR A 1033 -14.29 -7.91 11.50
C THR A 1033 -15.39 -8.73 12.19
N THR A 1034 -16.51 -8.99 11.50
CA THR A 1034 -17.57 -9.89 12.00
C THR A 1034 -17.06 -11.31 12.17
N GLY A 1035 -16.29 -11.81 11.18
CA GLY A 1035 -15.60 -13.10 11.25
C GLY A 1035 -14.65 -13.19 12.45
N GLN A 1036 -13.85 -12.15 12.70
CA GLN A 1036 -13.00 -12.10 13.90
C GLN A 1036 -13.80 -12.17 15.21
N SER A 1037 -14.94 -11.47 15.31
CA SER A 1037 -15.80 -11.55 16.50
C SER A 1037 -16.37 -12.96 16.71
N LYS A 1038 -16.84 -13.62 15.65
CA LYS A 1038 -17.30 -15.02 15.69
C LYS A 1038 -16.19 -16.00 16.12
N ILE A 1039 -14.96 -15.78 15.67
CA ILE A 1039 -13.79 -16.58 16.07
C ILE A 1039 -13.48 -16.39 17.57
N GLN A 1040 -13.60 -15.17 18.10
CA GLN A 1040 -13.45 -14.90 19.55
C GLN A 1040 -14.55 -15.56 20.40
N GLN A 1041 -15.76 -15.72 19.84
CA GLN A 1041 -16.86 -16.47 20.44
C GLN A 1041 -16.69 -18.01 20.33
N GLY A 1042 -15.63 -18.49 19.65
CA GLY A 1042 -15.36 -19.92 19.43
C GLY A 1042 -16.10 -20.55 18.24
N LEU A 1043 -16.83 -19.76 17.45
CA LEU A 1043 -17.63 -20.21 16.31
C LEU A 1043 -16.74 -20.34 15.05
N PHE A 1044 -15.77 -21.26 15.08
CA PHE A 1044 -14.72 -21.37 14.07
C PHE A 1044 -15.20 -21.65 12.64
N LYS A 1045 -16.36 -22.30 12.45
CA LYS A 1045 -16.92 -22.58 11.11
C LYS A 1045 -17.53 -21.32 10.47
N GLU A 1046 -18.43 -20.66 11.18
CA GLU A 1046 -18.97 -19.35 10.78
C GLU A 1046 -17.83 -18.33 10.57
N GLY A 1047 -16.81 -18.37 11.42
CA GLY A 1047 -15.58 -17.59 11.27
C GLY A 1047 -14.81 -17.91 9.98
N TYR A 1048 -14.68 -19.18 9.59
CA TYR A 1048 -14.03 -19.58 8.33
C TYR A 1048 -14.85 -19.11 7.13
N GLU A 1049 -16.17 -19.31 7.13
CA GLU A 1049 -17.07 -18.90 6.07
C GLU A 1049 -17.03 -17.37 5.86
N LEU A 1050 -17.15 -16.58 6.93
CA LEU A 1050 -17.09 -15.11 6.87
C LEU A 1050 -15.73 -14.55 6.42
N ILE A 1051 -14.62 -15.16 6.85
CA ILE A 1051 -13.27 -14.73 6.43
C ILE A 1051 -12.98 -15.18 4.99
N SER A 1052 -13.52 -16.32 4.56
CA SER A 1052 -13.41 -16.80 3.17
C SER A 1052 -14.16 -15.86 2.23
N GLU A 1053 -15.37 -15.44 2.60
CA GLU A 1053 -16.11 -14.47 1.80
C GLU A 1053 -15.46 -13.07 1.85
N ALA A 1054 -14.94 -12.63 3.00
CA ALA A 1054 -14.10 -11.42 3.04
C ALA A 1054 -12.92 -11.49 2.05
N LEU A 1055 -12.25 -12.64 1.93
CA LEU A 1055 -11.18 -12.86 0.95
C LEU A 1055 -11.71 -12.85 -0.50
N ASN A 1056 -12.89 -13.39 -0.78
CA ASN A 1056 -13.52 -13.31 -2.11
C ASN A 1056 -13.82 -11.86 -2.50
N LEU A 1057 -14.43 -11.09 -1.59
CA LEU A 1057 -14.73 -9.67 -1.79
C LEU A 1057 -13.44 -8.83 -1.94
N LEU A 1058 -12.41 -9.09 -1.14
CA LEU A 1058 -11.10 -8.41 -1.24
C LEU A 1058 -10.39 -8.72 -2.57
N ASN A 1059 -10.35 -9.98 -3.01
CA ASN A 1059 -9.82 -10.33 -4.34
C ASN A 1059 -10.63 -9.65 -5.45
N ASN A 1060 -11.94 -9.50 -5.27
CA ASN A 1060 -12.81 -8.79 -6.21
C ASN A 1060 -12.56 -7.27 -6.24
N VAL A 1061 -12.13 -6.63 -5.15
CA VAL A 1061 -11.87 -5.17 -5.14
C VAL A 1061 -10.41 -4.85 -5.49
N PHE A 1062 -9.45 -5.51 -4.84
CA PHE A 1062 -8.02 -5.21 -4.93
C PHE A 1062 -7.23 -6.09 -5.92
N GLY A 1063 -7.86 -7.13 -6.48
CA GLY A 1063 -7.17 -8.17 -7.24
C GLY A 1063 -6.39 -9.14 -6.33
N ALA A 1064 -5.58 -9.99 -6.94
CA ALA A 1064 -4.93 -11.12 -6.26
C ALA A 1064 -3.81 -10.75 -5.26
N MET A 1065 -3.31 -9.51 -5.28
CA MET A 1065 -2.11 -9.09 -4.53
C MET A 1065 -2.39 -7.87 -3.65
N HIS A 1066 -2.80 -8.07 -2.39
CA HIS A 1066 -2.97 -6.97 -1.43
C HIS A 1066 -2.67 -7.41 0.01
N SER A 1067 -2.32 -6.47 0.88
CA SER A 1067 -1.91 -6.73 2.27
C SER A 1067 -3.05 -7.26 3.13
N GLU A 1068 -4.28 -6.81 2.88
CA GLU A 1068 -5.50 -7.29 3.53
C GLU A 1068 -5.84 -8.73 3.14
N ASN A 1069 -5.61 -9.12 1.87
CA ASN A 1069 -5.78 -10.50 1.40
C ASN A 1069 -4.83 -11.45 2.16
N GLY A 1070 -3.60 -11.01 2.44
CA GLY A 1070 -2.64 -11.76 3.27
C GLY A 1070 -3.12 -11.93 4.72
N SER A 1071 -3.68 -10.87 5.31
CA SER A 1071 -4.28 -10.95 6.65
C SER A 1071 -5.46 -11.93 6.72
N CYS A 1072 -6.25 -12.04 5.65
CA CYS A 1072 -7.32 -13.03 5.54
C CYS A 1072 -6.78 -14.46 5.35
N LEU A 1073 -5.80 -14.67 4.44
CA LEU A 1073 -5.16 -15.97 4.24
C LEU A 1073 -4.54 -16.51 5.53
N ARG A 1074 -3.81 -15.69 6.30
CA ARG A 1074 -3.28 -16.07 7.61
C ARG A 1074 -4.37 -16.57 8.57
N MET A 1075 -5.51 -15.87 8.59
CA MET A 1075 -6.63 -16.24 9.46
C MET A 1075 -7.29 -17.55 8.99
N LEU A 1076 -7.47 -17.75 7.68
CA LEU A 1076 -7.98 -19.01 7.13
C LEU A 1076 -7.03 -20.18 7.40
N ALA A 1077 -5.71 -20.00 7.22
CA ALA A 1077 -4.73 -21.04 7.54
C ALA A 1077 -4.78 -21.45 9.02
N ARG A 1078 -4.91 -20.47 9.92
CA ARG A 1078 -5.12 -20.71 11.35
C ARG A 1078 -6.42 -21.48 11.63
N LEU A 1079 -7.50 -21.17 10.92
CA LEU A 1079 -8.79 -21.85 11.09
C LEU A 1079 -8.79 -23.26 10.50
N SER A 1080 -8.25 -23.49 9.31
CA SER A 1080 -8.04 -24.83 8.72
C SER A 1080 -7.28 -25.74 9.69
N TYR A 1081 -6.20 -25.23 10.28
CA TYR A 1081 -5.42 -25.97 11.27
C TYR A 1081 -6.22 -26.30 12.55
N LEU A 1082 -7.04 -25.37 13.04
CA LEU A 1082 -7.92 -25.59 14.21
C LEU A 1082 -9.10 -26.53 13.91
N LEU A 1083 -9.56 -26.57 12.66
CA LEU A 1083 -10.61 -27.47 12.17
C LEU A 1083 -10.08 -28.88 11.83
N GLY A 1084 -8.75 -29.05 11.76
CA GLY A 1084 -8.09 -30.36 11.65
C GLY A 1084 -7.43 -30.66 10.30
N ASP A 1085 -7.38 -29.72 9.35
CA ASP A 1085 -6.61 -29.89 8.11
C ASP A 1085 -5.30 -29.07 8.12
N PRO A 1086 -4.16 -29.70 8.46
CA PRO A 1086 -2.87 -29.04 8.39
C PRO A 1086 -2.32 -28.92 6.96
N GLN A 1087 -2.82 -29.70 5.99
CA GLN A 1087 -2.33 -29.66 4.61
C GLN A 1087 -2.94 -28.47 3.85
N GLU A 1088 -4.22 -28.17 4.09
CA GLU A 1088 -4.86 -26.93 3.65
C GLU A 1088 -4.21 -25.71 4.31
N ALA A 1089 -4.01 -25.73 5.64
CA ALA A 1089 -3.34 -24.66 6.37
C ALA A 1089 -1.95 -24.32 5.79
N LEU A 1090 -1.17 -25.34 5.42
CA LEU A 1090 0.13 -25.18 4.76
C LEU A 1090 0.00 -24.45 3.42
N ALA A 1091 -0.93 -24.87 2.55
CA ALA A 1091 -1.13 -24.28 1.23
C ALA A 1091 -1.63 -22.82 1.29
N ILE A 1092 -2.56 -22.52 2.21
CA ILE A 1092 -3.08 -21.17 2.42
C ILE A 1092 -1.96 -20.26 2.99
N GLN A 1093 -1.19 -20.73 3.97
CA GLN A 1093 -0.12 -19.95 4.58
C GLN A 1093 1.05 -19.70 3.61
N GLN A 1094 1.36 -20.64 2.72
CA GLN A 1094 2.35 -20.46 1.65
C GLN A 1094 1.97 -19.30 0.72
N ARG A 1095 0.68 -19.16 0.38
CA ARG A 1095 0.17 -18.01 -0.38
C ARG A 1095 0.30 -16.70 0.41
N SER A 1096 0.06 -16.73 1.74
CA SER A 1096 0.22 -15.57 2.63
C SER A 1096 1.67 -15.04 2.64
N VAL A 1097 2.66 -15.91 2.81
CA VAL A 1097 4.09 -15.52 2.85
C VAL A 1097 4.51 -14.85 1.54
N ILE A 1098 4.23 -15.46 0.38
CA ILE A 1098 4.64 -14.91 -0.93
C ILE A 1098 4.04 -13.52 -1.14
N MET A 1099 2.77 -13.32 -0.75
CA MET A 1099 2.10 -12.03 -0.88
C MET A 1099 2.63 -10.99 0.11
N SER A 1100 2.98 -11.35 1.35
CA SER A 1100 3.61 -10.42 2.28
C SER A 1100 5.03 -10.02 1.85
N GLU A 1101 5.85 -10.95 1.31
CA GLU A 1101 7.15 -10.60 0.72
C GLU A 1101 7.01 -9.60 -0.43
N ARG A 1102 6.07 -9.86 -1.36
CA ARG A 1102 5.84 -9.01 -2.54
C ARG A 1102 5.23 -7.65 -2.19
N VAL A 1103 4.21 -7.58 -1.32
CA VAL A 1103 3.42 -6.37 -1.06
C VAL A 1103 4.02 -5.52 0.07
N ASN A 1104 4.45 -6.16 1.17
CA ASN A 1104 4.94 -5.46 2.36
C ASN A 1104 6.48 -5.38 2.42
N GLY A 1105 7.17 -6.39 1.87
CA GLY A 1105 8.63 -6.47 1.81
C GLY A 1105 9.23 -7.70 2.51
N ILE A 1106 10.42 -8.08 2.07
CA ILE A 1106 11.15 -9.29 2.50
C ILE A 1106 11.61 -9.28 3.96
N ASP A 1107 11.62 -8.10 4.59
CA ASP A 1107 11.96 -7.85 5.99
C ASP A 1107 10.86 -7.08 6.74
N HIS A 1108 9.63 -7.06 6.22
CA HIS A 1108 8.51 -6.43 6.91
C HIS A 1108 8.09 -7.22 8.16
N PRO A 1109 7.73 -6.58 9.29
CA PRO A 1109 7.19 -7.25 10.48
C PRO A 1109 6.11 -8.30 10.19
N CYS A 1110 5.15 -8.00 9.31
CA CYS A 1110 4.14 -8.97 8.90
C CYS A 1110 4.75 -10.21 8.23
N THR A 1111 5.72 -10.03 7.33
CA THR A 1111 6.39 -11.12 6.60
C THR A 1111 7.10 -12.08 7.56
N ILE A 1112 7.69 -11.57 8.64
CA ILE A 1112 8.32 -12.39 9.69
C ILE A 1112 7.27 -13.24 10.40
N LEU A 1113 6.12 -12.65 10.75
CA LEU A 1113 5.00 -13.39 11.33
C LEU A 1113 4.46 -14.44 10.36
N GLU A 1114 4.34 -14.14 9.07
CA GLU A 1114 3.93 -15.14 8.06
C GLU A 1114 4.91 -16.31 7.96
N TYR A 1115 6.22 -16.05 8.05
CA TYR A 1115 7.27 -17.09 8.10
C TYR A 1115 7.13 -17.98 9.34
N THR A 1116 6.92 -17.41 10.52
CA THR A 1116 6.72 -18.15 11.77
C THR A 1116 5.45 -19.01 11.73
N HIS A 1117 4.35 -18.52 11.17
CA HIS A 1117 3.14 -19.34 10.96
C HIS A 1117 3.39 -20.46 9.94
N LEU A 1118 4.10 -20.19 8.83
CA LEU A 1118 4.40 -21.24 7.83
C LEU A 1118 5.29 -22.34 8.43
N SER A 1119 6.27 -22.00 9.28
CA SER A 1119 7.08 -23.01 9.96
C SER A 1119 6.27 -23.94 10.86
N LEU A 1120 5.22 -23.43 11.53
CA LEU A 1120 4.33 -24.23 12.38
C LEU A 1120 3.56 -25.26 11.55
N TYR A 1121 3.00 -24.86 10.41
CA TYR A 1121 2.26 -25.79 9.53
C TYR A 1121 3.21 -26.76 8.79
N CYS A 1122 4.42 -26.33 8.42
CA CYS A 1122 5.47 -27.24 7.94
C CYS A 1122 5.79 -28.33 8.97
N PHE A 1123 5.93 -27.97 10.26
CA PHE A 1123 6.18 -28.94 11.34
C PHE A 1123 5.01 -29.90 11.52
N ALA A 1124 3.76 -29.40 11.53
CA ALA A 1124 2.56 -30.23 11.63
C ALA A 1124 2.42 -31.24 10.48
N ASN A 1125 2.90 -30.91 9.28
CA ASN A 1125 2.96 -31.82 8.12
C ASN A 1125 4.22 -32.72 8.10
N GLY A 1126 5.02 -32.74 9.17
CA GLY A 1126 6.26 -33.52 9.26
C GLY A 1126 7.43 -32.98 8.44
N GLN A 1127 7.31 -31.81 7.82
CA GLN A 1127 8.35 -31.17 7.00
C GLN A 1127 9.39 -30.43 7.88
N ILE A 1128 10.00 -31.13 8.83
CA ILE A 1128 10.90 -30.56 9.86
C ILE A 1128 12.03 -29.73 9.23
N GLY A 1129 12.69 -30.26 8.20
CA GLY A 1129 13.79 -29.57 7.51
C GLY A 1129 13.39 -28.35 6.67
N ALA A 1130 12.08 -28.15 6.42
CA ALA A 1130 11.56 -26.90 5.87
C ALA A 1130 11.17 -25.93 7.01
N SER A 1131 10.51 -26.45 8.05
CA SER A 1131 10.13 -25.70 9.26
C SER A 1131 11.33 -24.97 9.88
N LEU A 1132 12.44 -25.68 10.11
CA LEU A 1132 13.65 -25.09 10.70
C LEU A 1132 14.26 -23.99 9.83
N LYS A 1133 14.30 -24.15 8.49
CA LYS A 1133 14.80 -23.10 7.58
C LYS A 1133 13.94 -21.83 7.62
N LEU A 1134 12.63 -21.98 7.79
CA LEU A 1134 11.68 -20.89 7.91
C LEU A 1134 11.79 -20.19 9.29
N LEU A 1135 12.00 -20.94 10.38
CA LEU A 1135 12.32 -20.39 11.71
C LEU A 1135 13.65 -19.62 11.71
N TYR A 1136 14.70 -20.19 11.09
CA TYR A 1136 16.00 -19.53 10.97
C TYR A 1136 15.93 -18.24 10.14
N ARG A 1137 15.08 -18.21 9.09
CA ARG A 1137 14.77 -16.98 8.35
C ARG A 1137 14.05 -15.95 9.23
N ALA A 1138 13.01 -16.38 9.97
CA ALA A 1138 12.24 -15.50 10.85
C ALA A 1138 13.12 -14.89 11.95
N ARG A 1139 13.91 -15.71 12.67
CA ARG A 1139 14.83 -15.26 13.72
C ARG A 1139 15.86 -14.26 13.18
N TYR A 1140 16.50 -14.57 12.05
CA TYR A 1140 17.49 -13.68 11.42
C TYR A 1140 16.88 -12.31 11.07
N LEU A 1141 15.72 -12.29 10.40
CA LEU A 1141 15.05 -11.03 10.04
C LEU A 1141 14.63 -10.23 11.28
N LEU A 1142 14.20 -10.92 12.35
CA LEU A 1142 13.79 -10.29 13.58
C LEU A 1142 14.98 -9.63 14.30
N VAL A 1143 16.09 -10.36 14.50
CA VAL A 1143 17.33 -9.85 15.13
C VAL A 1143 17.95 -8.70 14.32
N LEU A 1144 17.81 -8.70 12.99
CA LEU A 1144 18.21 -7.61 12.10
C LEU A 1144 17.42 -6.31 12.35
N ILE A 1145 16.15 -6.41 12.75
CA ILE A 1145 15.23 -5.27 12.89
C ILE A 1145 15.16 -4.74 14.32
N CYS A 1146 14.97 -5.63 15.32
CA CYS A 1146 14.63 -5.22 16.68
C CYS A 1146 15.69 -5.53 17.74
N GLY A 1147 16.66 -6.41 17.46
CA GLY A 1147 17.59 -6.96 18.47
C GLY A 1147 17.11 -8.30 19.06
N GLU A 1148 17.95 -8.95 19.90
CA GLU A 1148 17.70 -10.32 20.41
C GLU A 1148 16.70 -10.41 21.59
N ASP A 1149 16.53 -9.33 22.35
CA ASP A 1149 15.69 -9.27 23.57
C ASP A 1149 14.20 -8.94 23.30
N HIS A 1150 13.80 -8.83 22.03
CA HIS A 1150 12.39 -8.66 21.68
C HIS A 1150 11.58 -9.92 22.02
N PRO A 1151 10.38 -9.82 22.61
CA PRO A 1151 9.61 -10.98 23.08
C PRO A 1151 9.32 -12.03 22.00
N GLU A 1152 9.22 -11.64 20.73
CA GLU A 1152 9.01 -12.58 19.62
C GLU A 1152 10.27 -13.43 19.31
N VAL A 1153 11.49 -12.96 19.63
CA VAL A 1153 12.72 -13.77 19.50
C VAL A 1153 12.67 -14.91 20.52
N ALA A 1154 12.35 -14.61 21.77
CA ALA A 1154 12.15 -15.62 22.80
C ALA A 1154 11.03 -16.61 22.44
N LEU A 1155 9.96 -16.15 21.77
CA LEU A 1155 8.88 -17.02 21.29
C LEU A 1155 9.31 -17.94 20.13
N ILE A 1156 10.28 -17.54 19.31
CA ILE A 1156 10.89 -18.41 18.29
C ILE A 1156 11.88 -19.39 18.94
N ASP A 1157 12.74 -18.90 19.85
CA ASP A 1157 13.80 -19.70 20.48
C ASP A 1157 13.25 -20.78 21.44
N VAL A 1158 12.06 -20.57 22.02
CA VAL A 1158 11.33 -21.59 22.82
C VAL A 1158 10.58 -22.61 21.95
N LYS A 1159 10.45 -22.37 20.63
CA LYS A 1159 9.82 -23.29 19.66
C LYS A 1159 10.82 -24.08 18.82
N CYS A 1160 12.13 -23.85 19.00
CA CYS A 1160 13.22 -24.54 18.31
C CYS A 1160 13.76 -25.71 19.14
#